data_AF-A0A9E4D1A4-F1
#
_entry.id   AF-A0A9E4D1A4-F1
#
_cell.length_a   1.000
_cell.length_b   1.000
_cell.length_c   1.000
_cell.angle_alpha   90.00
_cell.angle_beta   90.00
_cell.angle_gamma   90.00
#
_symmetry.space_group_name_H-M   'P 1'
#
loop_
_entity.id
_entity.type
_entity.pdbx_description
1 polymer ?
#
loop_
_entity_poly.entity_id
_entity_poly.type
_entity_poly.pdbx_seq_one_letter_code
_entity_poly.pdbx_strand_id
1 'polypeptide(L)'
;MTSTVVEQPIVNPSLEWIIDILRGHDANVVTTRGKCPDDHVELDRFTVYPSVNQPRMLISGASRVVRGAVLRRAATRSGGHSLGSIARYLGASAAHLGIDHLALGPDIVFSAPMDEAAERSSYREPRTLTEYLESAIDDHELCLAVNLGPLRPNRKPVLQLMDRSGSLVAYAKIGWDESTRRMVESEAGQLEKFDGRLFRNLLVPKLLHFGRWREMSILITAPLVDDGPIDMPPRMVLEALAEVASLTEQSRVPLAEADWTLRQLARVEALGPAGAELGEALTRCLSSHGDRPVTFGSSHGDWSPWNMRRMGRRVGVWDWERAADDVPIGLDLVHYHFQRSFHSSGKSVASGLDNVQQTVPSELARLGVDGDEHDLITVLYLIELALRFAESSLRDDAELVRTYKELIVELRHHIPRIGEKTEDRRSERHDPPVADKPRLFTRRMLGGSGVPTPARDAIKKAAKGYGRATSSYRVLPNTYIVGAQRCGTTSLFRYLTQHRSVVGPMLEKGVHFYDTNYTGDLDWYRSHFPTQARLKLSRQLNGCDMRTVEASPYYLFHPFVPERIHAATPDAKILVLVRDPVERALSHHNHEVKRGFETEDFASALDLEARRLAGEVDLMAADPLYVSYAHQHYSYAARGRYMEQISRYDELFGKSNVMVIRTIDLEANPAQVVDEVLRFLGVALMGSISFPRYNARRYPSMDESLRLRLREEFAASDAALAQRIGRDADSLWD
;
A
#
# COMPACT_ATOMS: atom_id res chain seq x y z
N MET A 1 -5.22 -57.00 -3.73
CA MET A 1 -4.36 -55.99 -4.38
C MET A 1 -5.07 -55.46 -5.62
N THR A 2 -5.70 -54.30 -5.49
CA THR A 2 -5.88 -53.28 -6.52
C THR A 2 -6.44 -52.07 -5.78
N SER A 3 -5.52 -51.44 -5.03
CA SER A 3 -5.73 -50.14 -4.40
C SER A 3 -6.05 -49.16 -5.52
N THR A 4 -7.33 -48.80 -5.65
CA THR A 4 -7.74 -47.69 -6.50
C THR A 4 -8.00 -46.51 -5.58
N VAL A 5 -6.94 -46.03 -4.91
CA VAL A 5 -6.96 -44.74 -4.23
C VAL A 5 -6.96 -43.66 -5.33
N VAL A 6 -8.18 -43.33 -5.76
CA VAL A 6 -8.80 -42.02 -5.49
C VAL A 6 -7.95 -40.78 -5.83
N GLU A 7 -8.43 -40.09 -6.86
CA GLU A 7 -8.61 -38.63 -6.94
C GLU A 7 -7.39 -37.71 -7.03
N GLN A 8 -7.55 -36.65 -7.82
CA GLN A 8 -6.56 -35.58 -7.91
C GLN A 8 -6.41 -34.91 -6.54
N PRO A 9 -5.25 -35.04 -5.86
CA PRO A 9 -5.03 -34.33 -4.60
C PRO A 9 -5.17 -32.83 -4.82
N ILE A 10 -5.63 -32.09 -3.80
CA ILE A 10 -5.70 -30.63 -3.86
C ILE A 10 -4.27 -30.09 -3.85
N VAL A 11 -3.68 -29.89 -5.03
CA VAL A 11 -2.33 -29.32 -5.20
C VAL A 11 -2.37 -27.79 -5.08
N ASN A 12 -2.90 -27.27 -3.97
CA ASN A 12 -2.73 -25.86 -3.63
C ASN A 12 -2.36 -25.70 -2.15
N PRO A 13 -1.08 -25.41 -1.85
CA PRO A 13 -0.60 -25.17 -0.48
C PRO A 13 -1.37 -24.06 0.26
N SER A 14 -2.02 -23.14 -0.47
CA SER A 14 -2.83 -22.06 0.11
C SER A 14 -4.13 -22.55 0.77
N LEU A 15 -4.56 -23.78 0.47
CA LEU A 15 -5.76 -24.42 1.01
C LEU A 15 -5.46 -25.48 2.07
N GLU A 16 -4.29 -26.10 2.03
CA GLU A 16 -3.91 -27.23 2.89
C GLU A 16 -4.12 -26.92 4.38
N TRP A 17 -3.56 -25.81 4.86
CA TRP A 17 -3.66 -25.39 6.26
C TRP A 17 -5.13 -25.18 6.73
N ILE A 18 -6.01 -24.65 5.88
CA ILE A 18 -7.42 -24.41 6.28
C ILE A 18 -8.25 -25.68 6.15
N ILE A 19 -7.95 -26.54 5.18
CA ILE A 19 -8.56 -27.87 5.06
C ILE A 19 -8.26 -28.68 6.31
N ASP A 20 -7.01 -28.65 6.79
CA ASP A 20 -6.58 -29.32 8.03
C ASP A 20 -7.36 -28.87 9.26
N ILE A 21 -7.59 -27.57 9.37
CA ILE A 21 -8.40 -26.98 10.44
C ILE A 21 -9.87 -27.40 10.32
N LEU A 22 -10.45 -27.34 9.12
CA LEU A 22 -11.87 -27.67 8.89
C LEU A 22 -12.16 -29.16 9.16
N ARG A 23 -11.22 -30.07 8.83
CA ARG A 23 -11.30 -31.51 9.18
C ARG A 23 -10.86 -31.83 10.61
N GLY A 24 -10.33 -30.85 11.33
CA GLY A 24 -9.83 -30.98 12.70
C GLY A 24 -8.68 -31.96 12.89
N HIS A 25 -7.82 -32.14 11.88
CA HIS A 25 -6.73 -33.14 11.86
C HIS A 25 -7.17 -34.61 12.02
N ASP A 26 -8.42 -34.95 11.70
CA ASP A 26 -8.85 -36.36 11.70
C ASP A 26 -8.16 -37.11 10.56
N ALA A 27 -7.40 -38.16 10.88
CA ALA A 27 -6.77 -39.01 9.87
C ALA A 27 -7.81 -39.82 9.08
N ASN A 28 -9.00 -40.03 9.64
CA ASN A 28 -10.07 -40.83 9.03
C ASN A 28 -11.01 -39.98 8.14
N VAL A 29 -10.82 -38.65 8.10
CA VAL A 29 -11.55 -37.77 7.19
C VAL A 29 -10.75 -37.56 5.90
N VAL A 30 -11.28 -38.10 4.81
CA VAL A 30 -10.74 -37.98 3.46
C VAL A 30 -11.30 -36.72 2.79
N THR A 31 -10.42 -35.96 2.16
CA THR A 31 -10.77 -34.73 1.43
C THR A 31 -10.67 -34.95 -0.07
N THR A 32 -11.78 -34.79 -0.78
CA THR A 32 -11.90 -35.09 -2.20
C THR A 32 -12.31 -33.87 -3.02
N ARG A 33 -12.02 -33.87 -4.31
CA ARG A 33 -12.46 -32.81 -5.24
C ARG A 33 -13.76 -33.26 -5.92
N GLY A 34 -14.88 -32.63 -5.56
CA GLY A 34 -16.16 -32.77 -6.24
C GLY A 34 -17.09 -33.86 -5.68
N LYS A 35 -16.71 -35.14 -5.78
CA LYS A 35 -17.58 -36.27 -5.40
C LYS A 35 -17.05 -37.00 -4.15
N CYS A 36 -17.96 -37.38 -3.25
CA CYS A 36 -17.66 -38.31 -2.16
C CYS A 36 -17.34 -39.71 -2.74
N PRO A 37 -16.35 -40.44 -2.19
CA PRO A 37 -16.11 -41.84 -2.53
C PRO A 37 -17.34 -42.71 -2.22
N ASP A 38 -17.56 -43.77 -3.01
CA ASP A 38 -18.78 -44.59 -2.93
C ASP A 38 -18.87 -45.44 -1.63
N ASP A 39 -17.75 -45.66 -0.94
CA ASP A 39 -17.62 -46.35 0.34
C ASP A 39 -17.52 -45.40 1.56
N HIS A 40 -17.73 -44.10 1.33
CA HIS A 40 -17.67 -43.05 2.35
C HIS A 40 -19.01 -42.31 2.49
N VAL A 41 -19.22 -41.71 3.67
CA VAL A 41 -20.31 -40.78 3.96
C VAL A 41 -19.78 -39.35 3.88
N GLU A 42 -20.48 -38.47 3.15
CA GLU A 42 -20.18 -37.04 3.11
C GLU A 42 -20.46 -36.39 4.47
N LEU A 43 -19.45 -35.71 5.01
CA LEU A 43 -19.52 -34.99 6.28
C LEU A 43 -19.70 -33.49 6.08
N ASP A 44 -19.01 -32.90 5.10
CA ASP A 44 -19.13 -31.48 4.77
C ASP A 44 -18.69 -31.19 3.34
N ARG A 45 -19.11 -30.05 2.79
CA ARG A 45 -18.82 -29.64 1.42
C ARG A 45 -18.60 -28.14 1.34
N PHE A 46 -17.45 -27.74 0.81
CA PHE A 46 -17.07 -26.34 0.61
C PHE A 46 -16.82 -26.02 -0.85
N THR A 47 -17.53 -25.03 -1.37
CA THR A 47 -17.25 -24.48 -2.70
C THR A 47 -16.09 -23.47 -2.63
N VAL A 48 -15.12 -23.61 -3.54
CA VAL A 48 -13.95 -22.72 -3.62
C VAL A 48 -14.21 -21.55 -4.57
N TYR A 49 -14.12 -20.32 -4.06
CA TYR A 49 -14.30 -19.11 -4.85
C TYR A 49 -12.99 -18.33 -5.07
N PRO A 50 -12.72 -17.79 -6.27
CA PRO A 50 -13.40 -18.11 -7.53
C PRO A 50 -12.94 -19.45 -8.11
N SER A 51 -11.77 -19.97 -7.71
CA SER A 51 -11.25 -21.26 -8.18
C SER A 51 -10.21 -21.85 -7.23
N VAL A 52 -9.94 -23.15 -7.34
CA VAL A 52 -8.89 -23.86 -6.57
C VAL A 52 -7.47 -23.35 -6.88
N ASN A 53 -7.23 -22.77 -8.05
CA ASN A 53 -5.90 -22.26 -8.41
C ASN A 53 -5.61 -20.88 -7.79
N GLN A 54 -6.64 -20.08 -7.53
CA GLN A 54 -6.52 -18.77 -6.87
C GLN A 54 -7.60 -18.61 -5.79
N PRO A 55 -7.57 -19.45 -4.75
CA PRO A 55 -8.63 -19.51 -3.77
C PRO A 55 -8.64 -18.21 -2.95
N ARG A 56 -9.83 -17.60 -2.83
CA ARG A 56 -10.08 -16.38 -2.06
C ARG A 56 -11.07 -16.60 -0.94
N MET A 57 -11.95 -17.58 -1.08
CA MET A 57 -12.95 -17.89 -0.08
C MET A 57 -13.42 -19.34 -0.19
N LEU A 58 -13.79 -19.92 0.94
CA LEU A 58 -14.52 -21.19 1.03
C LEU A 58 -15.93 -20.91 1.53
N ILE A 59 -16.94 -21.58 0.97
CA ILE A 59 -18.34 -21.46 1.41
C ILE A 59 -18.93 -22.87 1.59
N SER A 60 -19.33 -23.24 2.81
CA SER A 60 -19.94 -24.55 3.10
C SER A 60 -21.42 -24.59 2.74
N GLY A 61 -21.92 -25.77 2.33
CA GLY A 61 -23.34 -26.17 2.36
C GLY A 61 -24.36 -25.24 1.68
N ALA A 62 -23.89 -24.20 0.98
CA ALA A 62 -24.69 -23.01 0.80
C ALA A 62 -25.69 -23.18 -0.34
N SER A 63 -26.98 -22.97 -0.04
CA SER A 63 -27.97 -22.68 -1.07
C SER A 63 -27.50 -21.49 -1.93
N ARG A 64 -28.03 -21.38 -3.15
CA ARG A 64 -27.78 -20.24 -4.05
C ARG A 64 -27.98 -18.88 -3.36
N VAL A 65 -28.91 -18.82 -2.40
CA VAL A 65 -29.22 -17.63 -1.61
C VAL A 65 -28.04 -17.23 -0.73
N VAL A 66 -27.50 -18.18 0.03
CA VAL A 66 -26.39 -17.94 0.95
C VAL A 66 -25.11 -17.59 0.20
N ARG A 67 -24.78 -18.33 -0.88
CA ARG A 67 -23.63 -17.99 -1.74
C ARG A 67 -23.73 -16.56 -2.28
N GLY A 68 -24.92 -16.17 -2.75
CA GLY A 68 -25.19 -14.80 -3.19
C GLY A 68 -25.01 -13.76 -2.08
N ALA A 69 -25.50 -14.04 -0.88
CA ALA A 69 -25.39 -13.14 0.27
C ALA A 69 -23.93 -12.93 0.71
N VAL A 70 -23.17 -14.02 0.86
CA VAL A 70 -21.73 -13.97 1.19
C VAL A 70 -20.95 -13.14 0.16
N LEU A 71 -21.17 -13.40 -1.14
CA LEU A 71 -20.49 -12.69 -2.21
C LEU A 71 -20.87 -11.19 -2.26
N ARG A 72 -22.15 -10.84 -2.07
CA ARG A 72 -22.60 -9.43 -1.95
C ARG A 72 -21.95 -8.73 -0.76
N ARG A 73 -21.88 -9.39 0.41
CA ARG A 73 -21.25 -8.83 1.61
C ARG A 73 -19.74 -8.61 1.42
N ALA A 74 -19.07 -9.54 0.74
CA ALA A 74 -17.65 -9.38 0.39
C ALA A 74 -17.42 -8.29 -0.67
N ALA A 75 -18.38 -8.04 -1.56
CA ALA A 75 -18.32 -6.97 -2.56
C ALA A 75 -18.52 -5.58 -1.94
N THR A 76 -19.51 -5.43 -1.06
CA THR A 76 -19.83 -4.19 -0.34
C THR A 76 -18.71 -3.75 0.60
N ARG A 77 -18.12 -4.68 1.38
CA ARG A 77 -16.96 -4.40 2.25
C ARG A 77 -15.70 -3.92 1.51
N SER A 78 -15.57 -4.25 0.23
CA SER A 78 -14.46 -3.78 -0.62
C SER A 78 -14.72 -2.42 -1.27
N GLY A 79 -15.78 -1.71 -0.86
CA GLY A 79 -16.10 -0.37 -1.33
C GLY A 79 -16.75 -0.29 -2.72
N GLY A 80 -17.34 -1.39 -3.21
CA GLY A 80 -18.23 -1.42 -4.40
C GLY A 80 -17.63 -1.08 -5.77
N HIS A 81 -16.42 -0.53 -5.85
CA HIS A 81 -15.84 0.04 -7.09
C HIS A 81 -14.55 -0.63 -7.58
N SER A 82 -14.11 -1.73 -6.96
CA SER A 82 -12.96 -2.53 -7.41
C SER A 82 -13.38 -3.65 -8.38
N LEU A 83 -12.50 -4.04 -9.32
CA LEU A 83 -12.76 -5.18 -10.22
C LEU A 83 -13.09 -6.48 -9.45
N GLY A 84 -12.48 -6.67 -8.27
CA GLY A 84 -12.82 -7.79 -7.37
C GLY A 84 -14.22 -7.68 -6.77
N SER A 85 -14.68 -6.48 -6.39
CA SER A 85 -16.07 -6.29 -5.95
C SER A 85 -17.07 -6.47 -7.09
N ILE A 86 -16.73 -6.05 -8.32
CA ILE A 86 -17.57 -6.29 -9.51
C ILE A 86 -17.64 -7.79 -9.80
N ALA A 87 -16.52 -8.51 -9.77
CA ALA A 87 -16.50 -9.98 -9.93
C ALA A 87 -17.32 -10.70 -8.83
N ARG A 88 -17.31 -10.18 -7.60
CA ARG A 88 -18.15 -10.71 -6.51
C ARG A 88 -19.62 -10.35 -6.66
N TYR A 89 -19.97 -9.15 -7.15
CA TYR A 89 -21.35 -8.80 -7.49
C TYR A 89 -21.88 -9.66 -8.64
N LEU A 90 -21.08 -9.84 -9.70
CA LEU A 90 -21.41 -10.73 -10.82
C LEU A 90 -21.54 -12.18 -10.34
N GLY A 91 -20.64 -12.65 -9.49
CA GLY A 91 -20.74 -13.97 -8.85
C GLY A 91 -22.00 -14.11 -7.99
N ALA A 92 -22.38 -13.07 -7.25
CA ALA A 92 -23.61 -13.07 -6.46
C ALA A 92 -24.88 -13.08 -7.33
N SER A 93 -24.88 -12.33 -8.43
CA SER A 93 -25.96 -12.34 -9.41
C SER A 93 -26.04 -13.70 -10.13
N ALA A 94 -24.90 -14.29 -10.49
CA ALA A 94 -24.82 -15.63 -11.07
C ALA A 94 -25.34 -16.72 -10.12
N ALA A 95 -25.03 -16.61 -8.81
CA ALA A 95 -25.58 -17.49 -7.78
C ALA A 95 -27.11 -17.35 -7.68
N HIS A 96 -27.63 -16.12 -7.69
CA HIS A 96 -29.08 -15.88 -7.68
C HIS A 96 -29.79 -16.46 -8.91
N LEU A 97 -29.14 -16.40 -10.08
CA LEU A 97 -29.65 -16.93 -11.35
C LEU A 97 -29.37 -18.43 -11.56
N GLY A 98 -28.61 -19.07 -10.68
CA GLY A 98 -28.29 -20.50 -10.76
C GLY A 98 -27.30 -20.91 -11.85
N ILE A 99 -26.53 -19.95 -12.37
CA ILE A 99 -25.49 -20.17 -13.39
C ILE A 99 -24.08 -20.05 -12.79
N ASP A 100 -23.98 -20.18 -11.47
CA ASP A 100 -22.78 -20.02 -10.67
C ASP A 100 -21.73 -21.10 -10.93
N HIS A 101 -22.12 -22.27 -11.44
CA HIS A 101 -21.21 -23.33 -11.89
C HIS A 101 -20.22 -22.88 -12.99
N LEU A 102 -20.51 -21.80 -13.72
CA LEU A 102 -19.60 -21.22 -14.72
C LEU A 102 -18.53 -20.28 -14.12
N ALA A 103 -18.69 -19.88 -12.86
CA ALA A 103 -17.86 -18.88 -12.18
C ALA A 103 -17.26 -19.35 -10.85
N LEU A 104 -17.55 -20.59 -10.44
CA LEU A 104 -17.10 -21.20 -9.20
C LEU A 104 -16.06 -22.30 -9.46
N GLY A 105 -15.16 -22.47 -8.50
CA GLY A 105 -14.26 -23.61 -8.47
C GLY A 105 -15.01 -24.89 -8.12
N PRO A 106 -14.35 -26.05 -8.31
CA PRO A 106 -14.86 -27.33 -7.83
C PRO A 106 -15.12 -27.29 -6.31
N ASP A 107 -16.03 -28.13 -5.84
CA ASP A 107 -16.22 -28.36 -4.42
C ASP A 107 -15.07 -29.17 -3.83
N ILE A 108 -14.78 -28.89 -2.56
CA ILE A 108 -13.98 -29.72 -1.67
C ILE A 108 -14.98 -30.47 -0.78
N VAL A 109 -14.90 -31.79 -0.77
CA VAL A 109 -15.79 -32.66 0.01
C VAL A 109 -14.98 -33.34 1.10
N PHE A 110 -15.48 -33.26 2.33
CA PHE A 110 -14.96 -33.95 3.50
C PHE A 110 -15.83 -35.19 3.72
N SER A 111 -15.22 -36.36 3.86
CA SER A 111 -15.95 -37.63 3.95
C SER A 111 -15.23 -38.63 4.87
N ALA A 112 -15.94 -39.61 5.42
CA ALA A 112 -15.38 -40.68 6.25
C ALA A 112 -15.93 -42.06 5.87
N PRO A 113 -15.20 -43.17 6.10
CA PRO A 113 -15.66 -44.52 5.74
C PRO A 113 -17.01 -44.90 6.39
N MET A 114 -17.87 -45.59 5.64
CA MET A 114 -19.22 -46.00 6.11
C MET A 114 -19.21 -46.85 7.38
N ASP A 115 -18.23 -47.74 7.54
CA ASP A 115 -18.17 -48.71 8.65
C ASP A 115 -17.86 -48.03 10.00
N GLU A 116 -16.96 -47.04 10.01
CA GLU A 116 -16.68 -46.23 11.21
C GLU A 116 -17.78 -45.21 11.50
N ALA A 117 -18.51 -44.77 10.46
CA ALA A 117 -19.60 -43.83 10.63
C ALA A 117 -20.75 -44.41 11.44
N ALA A 118 -20.98 -45.73 11.36
CA ALA A 118 -22.00 -46.46 12.10
C ALA A 118 -21.60 -46.80 13.55
N GLU A 119 -20.33 -47.13 13.83
CA GLU A 119 -19.88 -47.59 15.16
C GLU A 119 -19.79 -46.48 16.22
N ARG A 120 -19.53 -45.22 15.84
CA ARG A 120 -19.37 -44.09 16.78
C ARG A 120 -20.65 -43.32 17.11
N SER A 121 -21.85 -43.83 16.77
CA SER A 121 -23.12 -43.14 17.07
C SER A 121 -23.50 -43.11 18.57
N SER A 122 -22.69 -43.72 19.45
CA SER A 122 -22.97 -43.87 20.88
C SER A 122 -22.31 -42.82 21.79
N TYR A 123 -21.44 -41.93 21.31
CA TYR A 123 -20.86 -40.83 22.09
C TYR A 123 -20.81 -39.50 21.31
N ARG A 124 -21.45 -38.47 21.88
CA ARG A 124 -21.85 -37.17 21.29
C ARG A 124 -20.70 -36.14 21.11
N GLU A 125 -19.59 -36.47 20.44
CA GLU A 125 -18.60 -35.45 20.04
C GLU A 125 -18.78 -35.04 18.56
N PRO A 126 -18.80 -33.74 18.23
CA PRO A 126 -18.91 -33.27 16.84
C PRO A 126 -17.75 -33.75 15.96
N ARG A 127 -18.08 -34.31 14.79
CA ARG A 127 -17.14 -34.88 13.82
C ARG A 127 -16.48 -33.83 12.94
N THR A 128 -17.22 -32.78 12.60
CA THR A 128 -16.71 -31.65 11.80
C THR A 128 -16.76 -30.36 12.60
N LEU A 129 -16.01 -29.36 12.15
CA LEU A 129 -16.08 -28.04 12.74
C LEU A 129 -17.50 -27.46 12.60
N THR A 130 -18.17 -27.73 11.49
CA THR A 130 -19.54 -27.28 11.23
C THR A 130 -20.50 -27.79 12.30
N GLU A 131 -20.49 -29.10 12.58
CA GLU A 131 -21.31 -29.70 13.64
C GLU A 131 -21.00 -29.10 15.02
N TYR A 132 -19.72 -28.84 15.33
CA TYR A 132 -19.35 -28.20 16.59
C TYR A 132 -19.94 -26.78 16.68
N LEU A 133 -19.78 -25.98 15.61
CA LEU A 133 -20.28 -24.60 15.57
C LEU A 133 -21.81 -24.55 15.65
N GLU A 134 -22.52 -25.48 14.99
CA GLU A 134 -23.98 -25.63 15.09
C GLU A 134 -24.41 -25.95 16.52
N SER A 135 -23.73 -26.88 17.19
CA SER A 135 -24.01 -27.23 18.58
C SER A 135 -23.72 -26.08 19.56
N ALA A 136 -22.78 -25.20 19.22
CA ALA A 136 -22.30 -24.13 20.10
C ALA A 136 -23.22 -22.89 20.13
N ILE A 137 -24.07 -22.68 19.12
CA ILE A 137 -24.90 -21.46 19.03
C ILE A 137 -26.41 -21.70 19.10
N ASP A 138 -26.85 -22.88 19.56
CA ASP A 138 -28.23 -23.24 19.90
C ASP A 138 -29.29 -22.80 18.87
N ASP A 139 -28.93 -22.77 17.58
CA ASP A 139 -29.82 -22.42 16.47
C ASP A 139 -29.27 -22.85 15.09
N HIS A 140 -30.04 -23.70 14.40
CA HIS A 140 -30.08 -24.02 12.96
C HIS A 140 -28.83 -24.52 12.19
N GLU A 141 -29.09 -25.23 11.08
CA GLU A 141 -28.09 -25.55 10.05
C GLU A 141 -27.34 -24.29 9.60
N LEU A 142 -26.02 -24.31 9.71
CA LEU A 142 -25.16 -23.18 9.40
C LEU A 142 -24.48 -23.34 8.06
N CYS A 143 -24.36 -22.22 7.36
CA CYS A 143 -23.46 -22.09 6.23
C CYS A 143 -22.24 -21.28 6.65
N LEU A 144 -21.06 -21.86 6.49
CA LEU A 144 -19.78 -21.27 6.85
C LEU A 144 -19.20 -20.53 5.65
N ALA A 145 -18.63 -19.34 5.86
CA ALA A 145 -17.82 -18.69 4.85
C ALA A 145 -16.48 -18.20 5.40
N VAL A 146 -15.38 -18.63 4.77
CA VAL A 146 -14.01 -18.36 5.23
C VAL A 146 -13.26 -17.54 4.20
N ASN A 147 -12.79 -16.34 4.57
CA ASN A 147 -11.96 -15.52 3.69
C ASN A 147 -10.51 -15.98 3.72
N LEU A 148 -9.98 -16.34 2.55
CA LEU A 148 -8.59 -16.71 2.36
C LEU A 148 -7.79 -15.46 1.99
N GLY A 149 -7.45 -14.68 3.03
CA GLY A 149 -6.54 -13.53 2.91
C GLY A 149 -5.10 -13.93 2.53
N PRO A 150 -4.21 -12.95 2.28
CA PRO A 150 -2.78 -13.21 2.11
C PRO A 150 -2.19 -13.87 3.37
N LEU A 151 -1.11 -14.65 3.20
CA LEU A 151 -0.36 -15.23 4.31
C LEU A 151 0.15 -14.12 5.23
N ARG A 152 0.01 -14.32 6.55
CA ARG A 152 0.45 -13.39 7.61
C ARG A 152 0.92 -14.22 8.81
N PRO A 153 1.86 -13.73 9.64
CA PRO A 153 2.17 -14.37 10.91
C PRO A 153 0.93 -14.44 11.79
N ASN A 154 0.81 -15.50 12.59
CA ASN A 154 -0.30 -15.71 13.52
C ASN A 154 -1.69 -15.66 12.85
N ARG A 155 -1.78 -16.21 11.63
CA ARG A 155 -3.04 -16.24 10.87
C ARG A 155 -4.05 -17.15 11.57
N LYS A 156 -5.05 -16.53 12.22
CA LYS A 156 -6.26 -17.19 12.71
C LYS A 156 -7.37 -17.20 11.64
N PRO A 157 -7.99 -18.35 11.32
CA PRO A 157 -9.23 -18.36 10.54
C PRO A 157 -10.31 -17.53 11.23
N VAL A 158 -11.00 -16.70 10.46
CA VAL A 158 -12.22 -16.02 10.89
C VAL A 158 -13.35 -16.43 9.96
N LEU A 159 -14.29 -17.19 10.51
CA LEU A 159 -15.44 -17.76 9.83
C LEU A 159 -16.64 -16.82 9.99
N GLN A 160 -17.40 -16.65 8.92
CA GLN A 160 -18.74 -16.07 8.95
C GLN A 160 -19.74 -17.20 9.10
N LEU A 161 -20.56 -17.17 10.16
CA LEU A 161 -21.63 -18.12 10.40
C LEU A 161 -22.93 -17.50 9.87
N MET A 162 -23.53 -18.12 8.86
CA MET A 162 -24.71 -17.62 8.18
C MET A 162 -25.87 -18.59 8.37
N ASP A 163 -27.08 -18.08 8.53
CA ASP A 163 -28.29 -18.89 8.49
C ASP A 163 -28.66 -19.28 7.04
N ARG A 164 -29.66 -20.13 6.88
CA ARG A 164 -30.19 -20.55 5.56
C ARG A 164 -30.74 -19.40 4.70
N SER A 165 -31.09 -18.26 5.31
CA SER A 165 -31.54 -17.05 4.59
C SER A 165 -30.39 -16.22 4.02
N GLY A 166 -29.15 -16.52 4.44
CA GLY A 166 -27.96 -15.75 4.09
C GLY A 166 -27.76 -14.53 4.99
N SER A 167 -28.38 -14.50 6.16
CA SER A 167 -28.12 -13.51 7.19
C SER A 167 -26.92 -13.93 8.04
N LEU A 168 -26.08 -12.96 8.40
CA LEU A 168 -24.92 -13.21 9.25
C LEU A 168 -25.37 -13.31 10.70
N VAL A 169 -25.15 -14.48 11.31
CA VAL A 169 -25.54 -14.78 12.69
C VAL A 169 -24.38 -14.53 13.65
N ALA A 170 -23.15 -14.87 13.27
CA ALA A 170 -21.98 -14.76 14.13
C ALA A 170 -20.65 -14.76 13.36
N TYR A 171 -19.57 -14.41 14.08
CA TYR A 171 -18.19 -14.65 13.66
C TYR A 171 -17.55 -15.69 14.56
N ALA A 172 -16.91 -16.71 13.98
CA ALA A 172 -16.07 -17.65 14.73
C ALA A 172 -14.59 -17.42 14.43
N LYS A 173 -13.77 -17.22 15.46
CA LYS A 173 -12.31 -17.11 15.39
C LYS A 173 -11.69 -18.40 15.91
N ILE A 174 -10.73 -18.95 15.16
CA ILE A 174 -10.12 -20.25 15.47
C ILE A 174 -8.65 -20.06 15.84
N GLY A 175 -8.31 -20.43 17.06
CA GLY A 175 -6.93 -20.62 17.49
C GLY A 175 -6.53 -22.06 17.23
N TRP A 176 -5.65 -22.29 16.26
CA TRP A 176 -5.31 -23.64 15.78
C TRP A 176 -3.87 -24.05 16.08
N ASP A 177 -3.00 -23.09 16.34
CA ASP A 177 -1.65 -23.30 16.86
C ASP A 177 -1.51 -22.63 18.24
N GLU A 178 -0.39 -22.84 18.92
CA GLU A 178 -0.18 -22.29 20.26
C GLU A 178 -0.31 -20.75 20.31
N SER A 179 0.22 -20.05 19.30
CA SER A 179 0.20 -18.59 19.24
C SER A 179 -1.23 -18.05 19.06
N THR A 180 -1.97 -18.60 18.09
CA THR A 180 -3.35 -18.20 17.78
C THR A 180 -4.34 -18.63 18.84
N ARG A 181 -4.09 -19.73 19.56
CA ARG A 181 -4.88 -20.12 20.75
C ARG A 181 -4.79 -19.06 21.85
N ARG A 182 -3.58 -18.62 22.20
CA ARG A 182 -3.40 -17.56 23.21
C ARG A 182 -4.12 -16.26 22.83
N MET A 183 -4.08 -15.87 21.55
CA MET A 183 -4.79 -14.68 21.07
C MET A 183 -6.31 -14.81 21.17
N VAL A 184 -6.86 -15.97 20.77
CA VAL A 184 -8.30 -16.23 20.85
C VAL A 184 -8.79 -16.34 22.29
N GLU A 185 -8.01 -17.00 23.16
CA GLU A 185 -8.25 -17.09 24.61
C GLU A 185 -8.22 -15.71 25.27
N SER A 186 -7.24 -14.87 24.92
CA SER A 186 -7.14 -13.49 25.40
C SER A 186 -8.39 -12.69 25.01
N GLU A 187 -8.80 -12.74 23.74
CA GLU A 187 -9.99 -12.03 23.28
C GLU A 187 -11.26 -12.52 23.98
N ALA A 188 -11.42 -13.85 24.15
CA ALA A 188 -12.56 -14.42 24.86
C ALA A 188 -12.65 -13.89 26.30
N GLY A 189 -11.53 -13.93 27.05
CA GLY A 189 -11.49 -13.42 28.42
C GLY A 189 -11.81 -11.93 28.53
N GLN A 190 -11.44 -11.12 27.54
CA GLN A 190 -11.80 -9.70 27.50
C GLN A 190 -13.31 -9.51 27.24
N LEU A 191 -13.88 -10.26 26.31
CA LEU A 191 -15.31 -10.18 26.02
C LEU A 191 -16.17 -10.70 27.19
N GLU A 192 -15.69 -11.71 27.93
CA GLU A 192 -16.33 -12.16 29.18
C GLU A 192 -16.37 -11.05 30.23
N LYS A 193 -15.26 -10.33 30.43
CA LYS A 193 -15.20 -9.16 31.33
C LYS A 193 -16.17 -8.04 30.93
N PHE A 194 -16.53 -7.95 29.66
CA PHE A 194 -17.43 -6.92 29.13
C PHE A 194 -18.89 -7.35 29.14
N ASP A 195 -19.20 -8.62 29.41
CA ASP A 195 -20.58 -9.08 29.40
C ASP A 195 -21.40 -8.36 30.49
N GLY A 196 -22.63 -7.97 30.12
CA GLY A 196 -23.49 -7.13 30.97
C GLY A 196 -23.04 -5.67 31.16
N ARG A 197 -21.86 -5.25 30.66
CA ARG A 197 -21.39 -3.87 30.78
C ARG A 197 -22.10 -2.95 29.79
N LEU A 198 -22.54 -1.78 30.28
CA LEU A 198 -23.16 -0.75 29.44
C LEU A 198 -22.12 0.25 28.96
N PHE A 199 -21.90 0.26 27.65
CA PHE A 199 -21.02 1.24 26.99
C PHE A 199 -21.82 2.42 26.42
N ARG A 200 -21.37 3.63 26.72
CA ARG A 200 -21.94 4.90 26.25
C ARG A 200 -21.47 5.23 24.84
N ASN A 201 -20.18 5.07 24.58
CA ASN A 201 -19.53 5.47 23.33
C ASN A 201 -19.11 4.26 22.48
N LEU A 202 -18.95 3.08 23.10
CA LEU A 202 -18.53 1.86 22.41
C LEU A 202 -19.71 0.91 22.10
N LEU A 203 -19.50 0.10 21.06
CA LEU A 203 -20.22 -1.14 20.82
C LEU A 203 -19.20 -2.26 20.66
N VAL A 204 -19.29 -3.25 21.53
CA VAL A 204 -18.38 -4.39 21.58
C VAL A 204 -19.15 -5.65 21.16
N PRO A 205 -18.55 -6.59 20.40
CA PRO A 205 -19.21 -7.84 20.05
C PRO A 205 -19.59 -8.61 21.32
N LYS A 206 -20.84 -9.07 21.40
CA LYS A 206 -21.25 -9.98 22.49
C LYS A 206 -20.55 -11.32 22.33
N LEU A 207 -19.99 -11.86 23.40
CA LEU A 207 -19.53 -13.25 23.44
C LEU A 207 -20.75 -14.18 23.36
N LEU A 208 -20.78 -15.05 22.34
CA LEU A 208 -21.83 -16.06 22.18
C LEU A 208 -21.38 -17.41 22.71
N HIS A 209 -20.12 -17.79 22.42
CA HIS A 209 -19.53 -19.04 22.88
C HIS A 209 -18.02 -18.92 22.95
N PHE A 210 -17.41 -19.54 23.95
CA PHE A 210 -15.99 -19.83 23.98
C PHE A 210 -15.79 -21.27 24.45
N GLY A 211 -15.02 -22.06 23.70
CA GLY A 211 -14.79 -23.46 24.03
C GLY A 211 -13.70 -24.09 23.20
N ARG A 212 -13.46 -25.38 23.40
CA ARG A 212 -12.47 -26.15 22.65
C ARG A 212 -13.15 -27.19 21.79
N TRP A 213 -12.69 -27.31 20.55
CA TRP A 213 -12.99 -28.44 19.69
C TRP A 213 -11.68 -29.11 19.32
N ARG A 214 -11.46 -30.32 19.85
CA ARG A 214 -10.16 -31.00 19.81
C ARG A 214 -9.07 -30.08 20.38
N GLU A 215 -7.96 -29.92 19.67
CA GLU A 215 -6.86 -29.04 20.08
C GLU A 215 -7.13 -27.55 19.85
N MET A 216 -8.21 -27.17 19.16
CA MET A 216 -8.45 -25.79 18.74
C MET A 216 -9.29 -25.01 19.74
N SER A 217 -8.94 -23.74 19.96
CA SER A 217 -9.75 -22.79 20.76
C SER A 217 -10.69 -22.04 19.82
N ILE A 218 -11.99 -22.07 20.11
CA ILE A 218 -13.04 -21.49 19.27
C ILE A 218 -13.75 -20.38 20.03
N LEU A 219 -13.68 -19.16 19.50
CA LEU A 219 -14.40 -17.99 19.99
C LEU A 219 -15.49 -17.59 19.00
N ILE A 220 -16.74 -17.55 19.47
CA ILE A 220 -17.90 -17.12 18.68
C ILE A 220 -18.45 -15.82 19.24
N THR A 221 -18.61 -14.82 18.37
CA THR A 221 -19.06 -13.47 18.73
C THR A 221 -20.23 -13.02 17.88
N ALA A 222 -21.11 -12.20 18.47
CA ALA A 222 -22.20 -11.56 17.77
C ALA A 222 -21.66 -10.57 16.73
N PRO A 223 -22.31 -10.45 15.56
CA PRO A 223 -21.82 -9.60 14.50
C PRO A 223 -22.10 -8.13 14.81
N LEU A 224 -21.07 -7.29 14.67
CA LEU A 224 -21.27 -5.86 14.49
C LEU A 224 -21.57 -5.61 13.00
N VAL A 225 -22.83 -5.31 12.68
CA VAL A 225 -23.28 -5.15 11.29
C VAL A 225 -22.90 -3.76 10.79
N ASP A 226 -22.14 -3.71 9.69
CA ASP A 226 -21.59 -2.48 9.08
C ASP A 226 -22.71 -1.59 8.46
N ASP A 227 -23.23 -0.64 9.22
CA ASP A 227 -24.26 0.31 8.78
C ASP A 227 -23.80 1.78 8.66
N GLY A 228 -22.64 2.13 9.24
CA GLY A 228 -22.11 3.50 9.22
C GLY A 228 -20.94 3.74 8.26
N PRO A 229 -20.56 5.01 8.02
CA PRO A 229 -19.40 5.35 7.21
C PRO A 229 -18.08 4.91 7.88
N ILE A 230 -17.04 4.73 7.07
CA ILE A 230 -15.65 4.50 7.55
C ILE A 230 -15.16 5.73 8.32
N ASP A 231 -15.58 6.92 7.90
CA ASP A 231 -15.12 8.18 8.49
C ASP A 231 -15.76 8.43 9.86
N MET A 232 -14.93 8.67 10.87
CA MET A 232 -15.33 8.94 12.24
C MET A 232 -14.85 10.32 12.68
N PRO A 233 -15.74 11.17 13.22
CA PRO A 233 -15.33 12.44 13.79
C PRO A 233 -14.27 12.23 14.90
N PRO A 234 -13.19 13.03 14.95
CA PRO A 234 -12.13 12.87 15.96
C PRO A 234 -12.65 12.82 17.40
N ARG A 235 -13.66 13.64 17.70
CA ARG A 235 -14.32 13.65 19.01
C ARG A 235 -14.88 12.27 19.40
N MET A 236 -15.50 11.56 18.47
CA MET A 236 -16.09 10.25 18.73
C MET A 236 -15.01 9.20 19.04
N VAL A 237 -13.86 9.29 18.36
CA VAL A 237 -12.70 8.43 18.65
C VAL A 237 -12.16 8.70 20.05
N LEU A 238 -12.00 9.97 20.44
CA LEU A 238 -11.50 10.35 21.76
C LEU A 238 -12.46 9.95 22.90
N GLU A 239 -13.78 10.14 22.71
CA GLU A 239 -14.79 9.72 23.69
C GLU A 239 -14.81 8.21 23.87
N ALA A 240 -14.61 7.44 22.80
CA ALA A 240 -14.49 6.00 22.84
C ALA A 240 -13.19 5.54 23.52
N LEU A 241 -12.05 6.17 23.20
CA LEU A 241 -10.76 5.90 23.84
C LEU A 241 -10.77 6.22 25.34
N ALA A 242 -11.40 7.32 25.75
CA ALA A 242 -11.56 7.67 27.16
C ALA A 242 -12.42 6.64 27.90
N GLU A 243 -13.45 6.09 27.24
CA GLU A 243 -14.25 4.99 27.80
C GLU A 243 -13.43 3.68 27.92
N VAL A 244 -12.58 3.36 26.93
CA VAL A 244 -11.63 2.23 27.05
C VAL A 244 -10.64 2.45 28.19
N ALA A 245 -10.03 3.62 28.29
CA ALA A 245 -9.05 3.93 29.34
C ALA A 245 -9.62 3.87 30.75
N SER A 246 -10.96 3.93 30.91
CA SER A 246 -11.67 3.87 32.18
C SER A 246 -12.38 2.53 32.41
N LEU A 247 -12.00 1.47 31.67
CA LEU A 247 -12.58 0.14 31.90
C LEU A 247 -12.17 -0.43 33.25
N THR A 248 -10.96 -0.12 33.70
CA THR A 248 -10.41 -0.41 35.02
C THR A 248 -10.19 0.89 35.81
N GLU A 249 -9.96 0.76 37.12
CA GLU A 249 -9.54 1.89 37.94
C GLU A 249 -8.19 2.41 37.45
N GLN A 250 -8.10 3.72 37.24
CA GLN A 250 -6.87 4.34 36.75
C GLN A 250 -5.91 4.58 37.90
N SER A 251 -4.66 4.17 37.73
CA SER A 251 -3.58 4.41 38.69
C SER A 251 -2.56 5.37 38.12
N ARG A 252 -2.07 6.30 38.94
CA ARG A 252 -0.95 7.18 38.57
C ARG A 252 0.25 6.87 39.46
N VAL A 253 1.26 6.23 38.88
CA VAL A 253 2.45 5.72 39.59
C VAL A 253 3.73 6.06 38.81
N PRO A 254 4.91 6.10 39.44
CA PRO A 254 6.18 6.20 38.73
C PRO A 254 6.30 5.12 37.64
N LEU A 255 6.77 5.50 36.46
CA LEU A 255 6.94 4.59 35.33
C LEU A 255 7.74 3.32 35.69
N ALA A 256 8.81 3.46 36.48
CA ALA A 256 9.65 2.33 36.89
C ALA A 256 8.95 1.33 37.81
N GLU A 257 7.93 1.77 38.56
CA GLU A 257 7.18 0.95 39.51
C GLU A 257 5.94 0.28 38.88
N ALA A 258 5.58 0.67 37.65
CA ALA A 258 4.37 0.17 36.99
C ALA A 258 4.50 -1.28 36.54
N ASP A 259 3.41 -2.05 36.70
CA ASP A 259 3.32 -3.44 36.20
C ASP A 259 3.55 -3.52 34.68
N TRP A 260 3.15 -2.48 33.95
CA TRP A 260 3.46 -2.36 32.52
C TRP A 260 4.95 -2.51 32.24
N THR A 261 5.79 -1.81 33.02
CA THR A 261 7.25 -1.78 32.86
C THR A 261 7.85 -3.14 33.17
N LEU A 262 7.41 -3.79 34.25
CA LEU A 262 7.83 -5.14 34.60
C LEU A 262 7.52 -6.13 33.47
N ARG A 263 6.32 -6.02 32.84
CA ARG A 263 5.97 -6.85 31.68
C ARG A 263 6.87 -6.57 30.47
N GLN A 264 7.21 -5.31 30.18
CA GLN A 264 8.11 -5.00 29.07
C GLN A 264 9.52 -5.54 29.32
N LEU A 265 10.05 -5.44 30.54
CA LEU A 265 11.35 -6.00 30.90
C LEU A 265 11.38 -7.52 30.72
N ALA A 266 10.35 -8.22 31.20
CA ALA A 266 10.22 -9.67 31.02
C ALA A 266 10.14 -10.07 29.53
N ARG A 267 9.43 -9.29 28.71
CA ARG A 267 9.38 -9.51 27.25
C ARG A 267 10.73 -9.31 26.58
N VAL A 268 11.48 -8.26 26.95
CA VAL A 268 12.86 -8.05 26.48
C VAL A 268 13.77 -9.22 26.88
N GLU A 269 13.69 -9.66 28.13
CA GLU A 269 14.49 -10.78 28.63
C GLU A 269 14.21 -12.07 27.84
N ALA A 270 12.93 -12.36 27.57
CA ALA A 270 12.51 -13.51 26.77
C ALA A 270 13.03 -13.49 25.32
N LEU A 271 13.36 -12.30 24.78
CA LEU A 271 13.98 -12.18 23.44
C LEU A 271 15.46 -12.56 23.42
N GLY A 272 16.13 -12.63 24.58
CA GLY A 272 17.55 -12.92 24.68
C GLY A 272 18.42 -11.94 23.88
N PRO A 273 19.48 -12.40 23.19
CA PRO A 273 20.38 -11.53 22.43
C PRO A 273 19.69 -10.68 21.35
N ALA A 274 18.58 -11.16 20.78
CA ALA A 274 17.84 -10.42 19.76
C ALA A 274 17.15 -9.16 20.31
N GLY A 275 16.90 -9.12 21.63
CA GLY A 275 16.30 -7.99 22.34
C GLY A 275 17.30 -6.98 22.90
N ALA A 276 18.61 -7.19 22.74
CA ALA A 276 19.64 -6.40 23.43
C ALA A 276 19.52 -4.89 23.18
N GLU A 277 19.42 -4.46 21.92
CA GLU A 277 19.31 -3.04 21.56
C GLU A 277 18.02 -2.39 22.11
N LEU A 278 16.93 -3.16 22.16
CA LEU A 278 15.66 -2.71 22.71
C LEU A 278 15.70 -2.64 24.24
N GLY A 279 16.37 -3.60 24.88
CA GLY A 279 16.63 -3.57 26.32
C GLY A 279 17.48 -2.38 26.74
N GLU A 280 18.49 -2.01 25.96
CA GLU A 280 19.25 -0.78 26.18
C GLU A 280 18.39 0.48 26.03
N ALA A 281 17.49 0.52 25.05
CA ALA A 281 16.58 1.65 24.88
C ALA A 281 15.59 1.76 26.05
N LEU A 282 14.97 0.65 26.47
CA LEU A 282 14.08 0.61 27.63
C LEU A 282 14.81 1.01 28.91
N THR A 283 16.01 0.46 29.15
CA THR A 283 16.84 0.81 30.32
C THR A 283 17.18 2.30 30.34
N ARG A 284 17.58 2.88 29.20
CA ARG A 284 17.84 4.33 29.11
C ARG A 284 16.60 5.16 29.40
N CYS A 285 15.44 4.76 28.89
CA CYS A 285 14.18 5.45 29.16
C CYS A 285 13.86 5.42 30.66
N LEU A 286 13.98 4.26 31.31
CA LEU A 286 13.73 4.10 32.75
C LEU A 286 14.76 4.85 33.62
N SER A 287 16.04 4.86 33.26
CA SER A 287 17.05 5.62 34.00
C SER A 287 16.80 7.12 33.98
N SER A 288 16.28 7.66 32.87
CA SER A 288 16.03 9.11 32.72
C SER A 288 14.63 9.54 33.18
N HIS A 289 13.64 8.63 33.12
CA HIS A 289 12.23 8.97 33.27
C HIS A 289 11.44 8.01 34.18
N GLY A 290 12.10 7.06 34.85
CA GLY A 290 11.47 6.06 35.69
C GLY A 290 10.67 6.63 36.86
N ASP A 291 11.15 7.72 37.47
CA ASP A 291 10.48 8.39 38.59
C ASP A 291 9.28 9.25 38.15
N ARG A 292 9.07 9.43 36.83
CA ARG A 292 7.98 10.27 36.33
C ARG A 292 6.63 9.56 36.54
N PRO A 293 5.64 10.24 37.16
CA PRO A 293 4.33 9.64 37.35
C PRO A 293 3.56 9.62 36.04
N VAL A 294 3.16 8.42 35.61
CA VAL A 294 2.37 8.15 34.40
C VAL A 294 1.02 7.57 34.80
N THR A 295 -0.03 7.93 34.07
CA THR A 295 -1.38 7.39 34.32
C THR A 295 -1.60 6.12 33.49
N PHE A 296 -2.06 5.05 34.15
CA PHE A 296 -2.34 3.75 33.56
C PHE A 296 -3.84 3.43 33.64
N GLY A 297 -4.34 2.72 32.63
CA GLY A 297 -5.70 2.21 32.57
C GLY A 297 -5.80 1.08 31.57
N SER A 298 -7.00 0.77 31.09
CA SER A 298 -7.16 -0.27 30.06
C SER A 298 -6.85 0.24 28.66
N SER A 299 -6.37 -0.66 27.81
CA SER A 299 -6.09 -0.41 26.39
C SER A 299 -6.70 -1.51 25.53
N HIS A 300 -7.13 -1.14 24.32
CA HIS A 300 -7.51 -2.08 23.28
C HIS A 300 -6.28 -2.79 22.68
N GLY A 301 -5.16 -2.08 22.56
CA GLY A 301 -3.87 -2.62 22.12
C GLY A 301 -3.67 -2.70 20.60
N ASP A 302 -4.72 -2.75 19.79
CA ASP A 302 -4.66 -2.61 18.32
C ASP A 302 -5.70 -1.61 17.79
N TRP A 303 -5.78 -0.43 18.40
CA TRP A 303 -6.76 0.60 18.06
C TRP A 303 -6.48 1.25 16.69
N SER A 304 -6.98 0.61 15.63
CA SER A 304 -6.66 0.95 14.24
C SER A 304 -7.92 1.17 13.39
N PRO A 305 -7.88 1.97 12.31
CA PRO A 305 -9.06 2.27 11.49
C PRO A 305 -9.78 1.06 10.88
N TRP A 306 -9.10 -0.10 10.77
CA TRP A 306 -9.69 -1.33 10.24
C TRP A 306 -10.29 -2.24 11.31
N ASN A 307 -10.10 -1.94 12.60
CA ASN A 307 -10.69 -2.64 13.74
C ASN A 307 -11.91 -1.92 14.34
N MET A 308 -12.38 -0.88 13.67
CA MET A 308 -13.45 -0.04 14.17
C MET A 308 -14.38 0.45 13.07
N ARG A 309 -15.62 0.78 13.46
CA ARG A 309 -16.61 1.39 12.57
C ARG A 309 -17.58 2.27 13.32
N ARG A 310 -18.06 3.33 12.67
CA ARG A 310 -19.18 4.11 13.20
C ARG A 310 -20.45 3.27 13.17
N MET A 311 -21.14 3.18 14.31
CA MET A 311 -22.41 2.46 14.50
C MET A 311 -23.41 3.46 15.12
N GLY A 312 -24.08 4.23 14.27
CA GLY A 312 -24.92 5.35 14.69
C GLY A 312 -24.14 6.45 15.44
N ARG A 313 -24.36 6.54 16.77
CA ARG A 313 -23.68 7.48 17.69
C ARG A 313 -22.51 6.85 18.46
N ARG A 314 -22.27 5.55 18.29
CA ARG A 314 -21.23 4.78 18.99
C ARG A 314 -20.17 4.29 18.01
N VAL A 315 -19.03 3.87 18.54
CA VAL A 315 -17.94 3.21 17.80
C VAL A 315 -18.04 1.72 18.04
N GLY A 316 -18.34 0.96 17.00
CA GLY A 316 -18.16 -0.49 17.01
C GLY A 316 -16.67 -0.82 16.96
N VAL A 317 -16.16 -1.60 17.92
CA VAL A 317 -14.74 -1.95 18.02
C VAL A 317 -14.59 -3.45 18.24
N TRP A 318 -13.70 -4.09 17.49
CA TRP A 318 -13.45 -5.52 17.55
C TRP A 318 -11.95 -5.83 17.51
N ASP A 319 -11.59 -7.10 17.74
CA ASP A 319 -10.21 -7.59 17.83
C ASP A 319 -9.50 -7.20 19.14
N TRP A 320 -10.13 -7.57 20.25
CA TRP A 320 -9.66 -7.31 21.61
C TRP A 320 -8.55 -8.28 22.08
N GLU A 321 -7.93 -9.03 21.17
CA GLU A 321 -6.92 -10.05 21.51
C GLU A 321 -5.67 -9.46 22.20
N ARG A 322 -5.39 -8.17 21.95
CA ARG A 322 -4.26 -7.42 22.52
C ARG A 322 -4.66 -6.51 23.67
N ALA A 323 -5.91 -6.56 24.10
CA ALA A 323 -6.39 -5.68 25.14
C ALA A 323 -5.75 -6.07 26.47
N ALA A 324 -5.32 -5.06 27.21
CA ALA A 324 -4.60 -5.21 28.45
C ALA A 324 -4.96 -4.09 29.42
N ASP A 325 -4.90 -4.41 30.70
CA ASP A 325 -5.01 -3.48 31.80
C ASP A 325 -3.61 -2.98 32.20
N ASP A 326 -3.55 -1.93 33.02
CA ASP A 326 -2.30 -1.28 33.43
C ASP A 326 -1.43 -0.87 32.23
N VAL A 327 -2.01 -0.18 31.26
CA VAL A 327 -1.31 0.35 30.08
C VAL A 327 -1.30 1.87 30.15
N PRO A 328 -0.17 2.55 29.82
CA PRO A 328 -0.16 4.00 29.84
C PRO A 328 -1.27 4.59 28.96
N ILE A 329 -2.03 5.53 29.51
CA ILE A 329 -3.11 6.18 28.79
C ILE A 329 -2.53 6.94 27.59
N GLY A 330 -3.14 6.74 26.42
CA GLY A 330 -2.73 7.39 25.18
C GLY A 330 -1.98 6.51 24.19
N LEU A 331 -1.50 5.32 24.57
CA LEU A 331 -0.85 4.40 23.61
C LEU A 331 -1.77 4.08 22.41
N ASP A 332 -3.04 3.79 22.65
CA ASP A 332 -4.01 3.53 21.57
C ASP A 332 -4.25 4.74 20.67
N LEU A 333 -4.19 5.96 21.22
CA LEU A 333 -4.32 7.20 20.44
C LEU A 333 -3.09 7.43 19.56
N VAL A 334 -1.88 7.26 20.12
CA VAL A 334 -0.63 7.33 19.36
C VAL A 334 -0.66 6.26 18.26
N HIS A 335 -1.05 5.04 18.59
CA HIS A 335 -1.17 3.93 17.65
C HIS A 335 -2.13 4.26 16.50
N TYR A 336 -3.31 4.81 16.80
CA TYR A 336 -4.28 5.23 15.79
C TYR A 336 -3.69 6.17 14.74
N HIS A 337 -3.05 7.25 15.20
CA HIS A 337 -2.47 8.27 14.34
C HIS A 337 -1.22 7.78 13.60
N PHE A 338 -0.39 7.00 14.29
CA PHE A 338 0.77 6.36 13.70
C PHE A 338 0.34 5.42 12.57
N GLN A 339 -0.61 4.51 12.81
CA GLN A 339 -1.07 3.54 11.81
C GLN A 339 -1.68 4.22 10.58
N ARG A 340 -2.45 5.30 10.77
CA ARG A 340 -2.99 6.10 9.67
C ARG A 340 -1.89 6.71 8.82
N SER A 341 -0.87 7.31 9.43
CA SER A 341 0.23 7.94 8.70
C SER A 341 1.13 6.90 8.05
N PHE A 342 1.58 5.90 8.81
CA PHE A 342 2.47 4.83 8.37
C PHE A 342 1.95 4.12 7.11
N HIS A 343 0.65 3.80 7.07
CA HIS A 343 0.02 3.18 5.89
C HIS A 343 -0.18 4.15 4.72
N SER A 344 -0.28 5.46 4.97
CA SER A 344 -0.46 6.46 3.92
C SER A 344 0.86 6.97 3.31
N SER A 345 1.97 6.79 4.01
CA SER A 345 3.30 7.36 3.70
C SER A 345 4.32 6.32 3.23
N GLY A 346 3.89 5.14 2.81
CA GLY A 346 4.81 4.12 2.28
C GLY A 346 5.58 3.34 3.34
N LYS A 347 5.06 3.25 4.57
CA LYS A 347 5.58 2.43 5.68
C LYS A 347 7.02 2.79 6.11
N SER A 348 7.25 4.08 6.39
CA SER A 348 8.43 4.55 7.12
C SER A 348 8.03 4.95 8.53
N VAL A 349 8.85 4.59 9.52
CA VAL A 349 8.59 4.95 10.94
C VAL A 349 8.62 6.47 11.14
N ALA A 350 9.61 7.17 10.56
CA ALA A 350 9.75 8.62 10.66
C ALA A 350 8.50 9.36 10.17
N SER A 351 8.00 9.01 8.97
CA SER A 351 6.75 9.60 8.46
C SER A 351 5.52 9.24 9.30
N GLY A 352 5.54 8.08 9.97
CA GLY A 352 4.53 7.71 10.96
C GLY A 352 4.51 8.66 12.15
N LEU A 353 5.70 9.03 12.64
CA LEU A 353 5.90 9.92 13.77
C LEU A 353 5.61 11.40 13.47
N ASP A 354 5.82 11.87 12.25
CA ASP A 354 5.52 13.27 11.87
C ASP A 354 4.07 13.66 12.19
N ASN A 355 3.12 12.78 11.85
CA ASN A 355 1.70 13.05 12.13
C ASN A 355 1.36 12.95 13.63
N VAL A 356 2.05 12.05 14.34
CA VAL A 356 1.92 11.92 15.81
C VAL A 356 2.35 13.23 16.45
N GLN A 357 3.52 13.75 16.11
CA GLN A 357 4.07 14.99 16.68
C GLN A 357 3.18 16.23 16.42
N GLN A 358 2.48 16.27 15.29
CA GLN A 358 1.63 17.41 14.91
C GLN A 358 0.23 17.38 15.56
N THR A 359 -0.38 16.21 15.71
CA THR A 359 -1.81 16.09 16.05
C THR A 359 -2.05 15.60 17.47
N VAL A 360 -1.26 14.61 17.90
CA VAL A 360 -1.50 13.83 19.12
C VAL A 360 -1.38 14.64 20.41
N PRO A 361 -0.45 15.61 20.56
CA PRO A 361 -0.34 16.41 21.80
C PRO A 361 -1.67 17.06 22.22
N SER A 362 -2.38 17.69 21.28
CA SER A 362 -3.64 18.38 21.57
C SER A 362 -4.79 17.43 21.94
N GLU A 363 -4.71 16.18 21.49
CA GLU A 363 -5.72 15.15 21.73
C GLU A 363 -5.40 14.34 23.01
N LEU A 364 -4.12 14.11 23.32
CA LEU A 364 -3.66 13.51 24.58
C LEU A 364 -4.05 14.37 25.79
N ALA A 365 -3.97 15.70 25.68
CA ALA A 365 -4.46 16.61 26.72
C ALA A 365 -5.94 16.37 27.07
N ARG A 366 -6.76 15.96 26.08
CA ARG A 366 -8.17 15.62 26.32
C ARG A 366 -8.38 14.27 27.00
N LEU A 367 -7.35 13.44 27.04
CA LEU A 367 -7.30 12.18 27.79
C LEU A 367 -6.61 12.34 29.15
N GLY A 368 -6.28 13.56 29.57
CA GLY A 368 -5.62 13.84 30.86
C GLY A 368 -4.11 13.58 30.87
N VAL A 369 -3.49 13.48 29.70
CA VAL A 369 -2.03 13.42 29.55
C VAL A 369 -1.58 14.81 29.12
N ASP A 370 -0.80 15.53 29.94
CA ASP A 370 -0.51 16.94 29.72
C ASP A 370 0.99 17.24 29.55
N GLY A 371 1.30 18.39 28.95
CA GLY A 371 2.65 18.95 28.89
C GLY A 371 3.66 18.04 28.18
N ASP A 372 4.78 17.77 28.84
CA ASP A 372 5.86 16.95 28.32
C ASP A 372 5.62 15.44 28.47
N GLU A 373 4.53 15.02 29.11
CA GLU A 373 4.13 13.60 29.20
C GLU A 373 3.81 13.02 27.80
N HIS A 374 3.44 13.86 26.82
CA HIS A 374 3.15 13.44 25.44
C HIS A 374 4.34 12.75 24.75
N ASP A 375 5.54 13.30 24.94
CA ASP A 375 6.75 12.75 24.33
C ASP A 375 7.11 11.41 24.97
N LEU A 376 6.94 11.31 26.29
CA LEU A 376 7.14 10.06 27.02
C LEU A 376 6.17 9.00 26.52
N ILE A 377 4.86 9.29 26.43
CA ILE A 377 3.86 8.33 25.89
C ILE A 377 4.19 7.90 24.46
N THR A 378 4.69 8.81 23.62
CA THR A 378 5.12 8.48 22.25
C THR A 378 6.31 7.50 22.25
N VAL A 379 7.29 7.71 23.12
CA VAL A 379 8.43 6.80 23.29
C VAL A 379 7.97 5.43 23.84
N LEU A 380 7.08 5.41 24.84
CA LEU A 380 6.53 4.15 25.37
C LEU A 380 5.77 3.36 24.31
N TYR A 381 5.03 4.06 23.43
CA TYR A 381 4.41 3.44 22.25
C TYR A 381 5.44 2.84 21.29
N LEU A 382 6.54 3.54 21.00
CA LEU A 382 7.60 3.02 20.13
C LEU A 382 8.28 1.78 20.72
N ILE A 383 8.48 1.73 22.04
CA ILE A 383 8.98 0.53 22.74
C ILE A 383 8.00 -0.64 22.56
N GLU A 384 6.71 -0.41 22.83
CA GLU A 384 5.67 -1.42 22.65
C GLU A 384 5.61 -1.93 21.19
N LEU A 385 5.71 -1.02 20.22
CA LEU A 385 5.75 -1.38 18.82
C LEU A 385 6.99 -2.20 18.46
N ALA A 386 8.17 -1.79 18.92
CA ALA A 386 9.43 -2.52 18.68
C ALA A 386 9.40 -3.94 19.27
N LEU A 387 8.84 -4.11 20.47
CA LEU A 387 8.63 -5.43 21.08
C LEU A 387 7.78 -6.33 20.18
N ARG A 388 6.67 -5.82 19.65
CA ARG A 388 5.80 -6.59 18.73
C ARG A 388 6.53 -7.06 17.48
N PHE A 389 7.39 -6.22 16.91
CA PHE A 389 8.19 -6.60 15.74
C PHE A 389 9.24 -7.67 16.11
N ALA A 390 9.90 -7.55 17.26
CA ALA A 390 10.89 -8.51 17.72
C ALA A 390 10.30 -9.89 18.10
N GLU A 391 9.07 -9.91 18.62
CA GLU A 391 8.33 -11.12 18.97
C GLU A 391 7.70 -11.83 17.77
N SER A 392 7.63 -11.17 16.61
CA SER A 392 7.03 -11.74 15.41
C SER A 392 7.72 -13.03 14.99
N SER A 393 6.94 -14.06 14.64
CA SER A 393 7.44 -15.33 14.09
C SER A 393 8.04 -15.20 12.69
N LEU A 394 7.90 -14.04 12.03
CA LEU A 394 8.52 -13.72 10.74
C LEU A 394 9.86 -12.98 10.90
N ARG A 395 10.74 -13.46 11.79
CA ARG A 395 12.03 -12.80 12.07
C ARG A 395 12.92 -12.64 10.83
N ASP A 396 12.68 -13.43 9.79
CA ASP A 396 13.44 -13.42 8.54
C ASP A 396 12.80 -12.55 7.42
N ASP A 397 11.69 -11.85 7.70
CA ASP A 397 11.10 -10.92 6.74
C ASP A 397 11.90 -9.60 6.70
N ALA A 398 12.54 -9.34 5.56
CA ALA A 398 13.39 -8.16 5.37
C ALA A 398 12.68 -6.82 5.62
N GLU A 399 11.37 -6.72 5.37
CA GLU A 399 10.58 -5.50 5.63
C GLU A 399 10.36 -5.30 7.13
N LEU A 400 10.10 -6.40 7.87
CA LEU A 400 9.94 -6.35 9.32
C LEU A 400 11.27 -6.04 10.02
N VAL A 401 12.36 -6.67 9.59
CA VAL A 401 13.71 -6.37 10.13
C VAL A 401 14.09 -4.91 9.87
N ARG A 402 13.81 -4.39 8.67
CA ARG A 402 14.04 -2.97 8.36
C ARG A 402 13.23 -2.06 9.29
N THR A 403 11.94 -2.34 9.44
CA THR A 403 11.05 -1.53 10.30
C THR A 403 11.49 -1.57 11.76
N TYR A 404 11.89 -2.74 12.27
CA TYR A 404 12.45 -2.86 13.61
C TYR A 404 13.71 -2.00 13.80
N LYS A 405 14.65 -2.03 12.85
CA LYS A 405 15.86 -1.20 12.89
C LYS A 405 15.52 0.30 12.86
N GLU A 406 14.56 0.72 12.04
CA GLU A 406 14.06 2.10 12.02
C GLU A 406 13.51 2.49 13.40
N LEU A 407 12.71 1.63 14.06
CA LEU A 407 12.20 1.88 15.42
C LEU A 407 13.31 2.07 16.46
N ILE A 408 14.37 1.26 16.42
CA ILE A 408 15.52 1.42 17.33
C ILE A 408 16.24 2.75 17.12
N VAL A 409 16.40 3.19 15.86
CA VAL A 409 17.00 4.49 15.54
C VAL A 409 16.15 5.63 16.12
N GLU A 410 14.83 5.58 15.92
CA GLU A 410 13.92 6.60 16.46
C GLU A 410 13.91 6.62 17.99
N LEU A 411 13.96 5.45 18.65
CA LEU A 411 14.07 5.37 20.11
C LEU A 411 15.34 6.05 20.64
N ARG A 412 16.49 5.79 20.01
CA ARG A 412 17.77 6.44 20.37
C ARG A 412 17.71 7.96 20.17
N HIS A 413 16.97 8.42 19.17
CA HIS A 413 16.80 9.84 18.90
C HIS A 413 15.84 10.52 19.90
N HIS A 414 14.73 9.87 20.25
CA HIS A 414 13.65 10.50 21.01
C HIS A 414 13.81 10.41 22.53
N ILE A 415 14.39 9.34 23.08
CA ILE A 415 14.55 9.18 24.54
C ILE A 415 15.26 10.37 25.20
N PRO A 416 16.44 10.85 24.71
CA PRO A 416 17.16 11.93 25.38
C PRO A 416 16.44 13.28 25.35
N ARG A 417 15.45 13.44 24.46
CA ARG A 417 14.81 14.72 24.15
C ARG A 417 13.48 14.93 24.85
N ILE A 418 12.97 13.94 25.60
CA ILE A 418 11.71 14.03 26.33
C ILE A 418 11.75 15.25 27.26
N GLY A 419 10.81 16.19 27.10
CA GLY A 419 10.75 17.43 27.90
C GLY A 419 11.47 18.65 27.33
N GLU A 420 12.24 18.52 26.24
CA GLU A 420 12.80 19.69 25.54
C GLU A 420 11.71 20.53 24.87
N LYS A 421 11.78 21.86 24.98
CA LYS A 421 10.86 22.77 24.29
C LYS A 421 11.00 22.62 22.77
N THR A 422 9.87 22.73 22.07
CA THR A 422 9.79 22.58 20.60
C THR A 422 10.69 23.56 19.83
N GLU A 423 11.09 24.68 20.45
CA GLU A 423 12.02 25.67 19.89
C GLU A 423 13.49 25.18 19.93
N ASP A 424 13.93 24.55 21.04
CA ASP A 424 15.26 23.94 21.17
C ASP A 424 15.40 22.70 20.25
N ARG A 425 14.31 21.97 20.04
CA ARG A 425 14.26 20.84 19.10
C ARG A 425 14.45 21.26 17.63
N ARG A 426 14.24 22.54 17.27
CA ARG A 426 14.38 23.04 15.89
C ARG A 426 15.78 23.57 15.58
N SER A 427 16.59 23.94 16.57
CA SER A 427 17.92 24.51 16.34
C SER A 427 19.00 23.46 16.04
N GLU A 428 18.79 22.20 16.42
CA GLU A 428 19.78 21.11 16.22
C GLU A 428 19.24 19.91 15.45
N ARG A 429 17.96 19.92 15.05
CA ARG A 429 17.50 18.99 14.03
C ARG A 429 18.13 19.40 12.70
N HIS A 430 19.13 18.63 12.29
CA HIS A 430 19.35 18.33 10.89
C HIS A 430 18.12 17.54 10.40
N ASP A 431 16.98 18.22 10.33
CA ASP A 431 15.74 17.66 9.83
C ASP A 431 15.87 17.58 8.31
N PRO A 432 15.72 16.38 7.72
CA PRO A 432 15.45 16.29 6.30
C PRO A 432 14.15 17.06 6.04
N PRO A 433 14.00 17.78 4.93
CA PRO A 433 12.76 18.50 4.69
C PRO A 433 11.60 17.51 4.64
N VAL A 434 10.69 17.62 5.61
CA VAL A 434 9.32 17.14 5.48
C VAL A 434 8.79 17.81 4.22
N ALA A 435 8.78 17.04 3.13
CA ALA A 435 8.25 17.49 1.85
C ALA A 435 6.78 17.82 2.07
N ASP A 436 6.49 19.09 2.24
CA ASP A 436 5.15 19.64 2.18
C ASP A 436 4.61 19.32 0.78
N LYS A 437 3.94 18.17 0.67
CA LYS A 437 3.42 17.62 -0.59
C LYS A 437 2.54 18.71 -1.17
N PRO A 438 2.94 19.35 -2.28
CA PRO A 438 2.03 20.26 -2.93
C PRO A 438 0.85 19.42 -3.38
N ARG A 439 -0.34 19.73 -2.86
CA ARG A 439 -1.62 19.31 -3.42
C ARG A 439 -1.70 19.77 -4.87
N LEU A 440 -1.10 19.04 -5.79
CA LEU A 440 -1.17 19.32 -7.23
C LEU A 440 -1.31 18.01 -8.02
N PHE A 441 -2.58 17.72 -8.31
CA PHE A 441 -3.08 17.05 -9.52
C PHE A 441 -2.72 15.58 -9.77
N THR A 442 -3.39 14.68 -9.04
CA THR A 442 -3.83 13.39 -9.59
C THR A 442 -5.18 13.60 -10.30
N ARG A 443 -5.20 13.84 -11.62
CA ARG A 443 -6.43 13.75 -12.43
C ARG A 443 -6.13 13.28 -13.85
N ARG A 444 -6.99 12.34 -14.31
CA ARG A 444 -7.04 11.54 -15.57
C ARG A 444 -6.03 10.38 -15.58
N MET A 445 -6.40 9.09 -15.46
CA MET A 445 -7.61 8.36 -15.88
C MET A 445 -8.44 7.81 -14.70
N LEU A 446 -9.47 8.56 -14.30
CA LEU A 446 -10.70 8.17 -13.59
C LEU A 446 -11.25 9.48 -13.02
N GLY A 447 -12.10 10.14 -13.80
CA GLY A 447 -12.76 11.36 -13.35
C GLY A 447 -13.76 11.02 -12.24
N GLY A 448 -13.37 11.25 -11.00
CA GLY A 448 -14.25 11.15 -9.83
C GLY A 448 -13.46 11.29 -8.52
N SER A 449 -13.62 12.41 -7.84
CA SER A 449 -13.20 12.60 -6.45
C SER A 449 -13.98 11.64 -5.55
N GLY A 450 -13.32 10.62 -4.98
CA GLY A 450 -13.99 9.69 -4.04
C GLY A 450 -13.31 8.35 -3.72
N VAL A 451 -12.20 7.96 -4.38
CA VAL A 451 -11.57 6.64 -4.14
C VAL A 451 -10.49 6.69 -3.05
N PRO A 452 -10.61 5.94 -1.94
CA PRO A 452 -9.60 5.85 -0.87
C PRO A 452 -8.25 5.29 -1.35
N THR A 453 -7.14 5.75 -0.77
CA THR A 453 -5.76 5.35 -1.12
C THR A 453 -5.51 3.83 -1.15
N PRO A 454 -6.01 3.02 -0.19
CA PRO A 454 -5.82 1.56 -0.23
C PRO A 454 -6.48 0.89 -1.44
N ALA A 455 -7.62 1.42 -1.89
CA ALA A 455 -8.29 0.95 -3.10
C ALA A 455 -7.50 1.32 -4.35
N ARG A 456 -6.86 2.50 -4.38
CA ARG A 456 -5.95 2.88 -5.46
C ARG A 456 -4.72 1.96 -5.52
N ASP A 457 -4.16 1.56 -4.38
CA ASP A 457 -2.98 0.70 -4.34
C ASP A 457 -3.29 -0.76 -4.69
N ALA A 458 -4.46 -1.26 -4.27
CA ALA A 458 -4.95 -2.57 -4.70
C ALA A 458 -5.27 -2.59 -6.20
N ILE A 459 -5.86 -1.52 -6.75
CA ILE A 459 -6.08 -1.37 -8.20
C ILE A 459 -4.74 -1.33 -8.93
N LYS A 460 -3.75 -0.57 -8.43
CA LYS A 460 -2.39 -0.55 -8.98
C LYS A 460 -1.75 -1.94 -8.95
N LYS A 461 -1.86 -2.69 -7.86
CA LYS A 461 -1.27 -4.03 -7.72
C LYS A 461 -1.96 -5.06 -8.63
N ALA A 462 -3.29 -5.01 -8.73
CA ALA A 462 -4.06 -5.87 -9.63
C ALA A 462 -3.79 -5.53 -11.11
N ALA A 463 -3.71 -4.25 -11.46
CA ALA A 463 -3.37 -3.80 -12.80
C ALA A 463 -1.93 -4.14 -13.18
N LYS A 464 -0.97 -4.06 -12.24
CA LYS A 464 0.41 -4.56 -12.42
C LYS A 464 0.44 -6.07 -12.65
N GLY A 465 -0.30 -6.84 -11.86
CA GLY A 465 -0.42 -8.30 -12.02
C GLY A 465 -1.07 -8.70 -13.35
N TYR A 466 -2.17 -8.05 -13.73
CA TYR A 466 -2.83 -8.26 -15.03
C TYR A 466 -1.94 -7.82 -16.19
N GLY A 467 -1.29 -6.67 -16.07
CA GLY A 467 -0.33 -6.18 -17.04
C GLY A 467 0.79 -7.19 -17.27
N ARG A 468 1.35 -7.75 -16.20
CA ARG A 468 2.42 -8.74 -16.26
C ARG A 468 1.96 -10.06 -16.88
N ALA A 469 0.77 -10.55 -16.52
CA ALA A 469 0.19 -11.75 -17.11
C ALA A 469 -0.17 -11.59 -18.60
N THR A 470 -0.25 -10.35 -19.10
CA THR A 470 -0.58 -10.03 -20.49
C THR A 470 0.57 -9.36 -21.24
N SER A 471 1.79 -9.37 -20.69
CA SER A 471 2.96 -8.67 -21.25
C SER A 471 3.29 -9.10 -22.68
N SER A 472 3.21 -10.40 -22.96
CA SER A 472 3.47 -10.99 -24.29
C SER A 472 2.48 -10.52 -25.37
N TYR A 473 1.30 -10.05 -24.99
CA TYR A 473 0.27 -9.52 -25.89
C TYR A 473 0.25 -7.98 -25.94
N ARG A 474 1.17 -7.32 -25.24
CA ARG A 474 1.27 -5.86 -25.15
C ARG A 474 2.41 -5.32 -26.01
N VAL A 475 2.32 -4.03 -26.31
CA VAL A 475 3.30 -3.36 -27.16
C VAL A 475 4.25 -2.50 -26.35
N LEU A 476 5.40 -2.19 -26.93
CA LEU A 476 6.29 -1.16 -26.41
C LEU A 476 5.81 0.24 -26.82
N PRO A 477 6.21 1.30 -26.09
CA PRO A 477 6.04 2.66 -26.55
C PRO A 477 6.83 2.90 -27.83
N ASN A 478 6.21 3.55 -28.81
CA ASN A 478 6.85 3.95 -30.07
C ASN A 478 7.07 5.47 -30.14
N THR A 479 6.81 6.18 -29.05
CA THR A 479 7.02 7.62 -28.91
C THR A 479 7.47 7.94 -27.49
N TYR A 480 8.51 8.76 -27.35
CA TYR A 480 9.12 9.07 -26.06
C TYR A 480 9.27 10.59 -25.87
N ILE A 481 8.65 11.12 -24.83
CA ILE A 481 8.92 12.46 -24.31
C ILE A 481 10.06 12.34 -23.30
N VAL A 482 11.28 12.46 -23.81
CA VAL A 482 12.51 12.12 -23.05
C VAL A 482 12.95 13.22 -22.10
N GLY A 483 12.46 14.45 -22.28
CA GLY A 483 12.93 15.57 -21.48
C GLY A 483 12.54 16.91 -22.06
N ALA A 484 13.11 18.00 -21.57
CA ALA A 484 13.94 18.04 -20.36
C ALA A 484 13.08 18.20 -19.10
N GLN A 485 13.61 17.77 -17.96
CA GLN A 485 12.98 18.01 -16.66
C GLN A 485 12.75 19.52 -16.47
N ARG A 486 11.57 19.88 -15.94
CA ARG A 486 11.13 21.28 -15.74
C ARG A 486 10.78 22.08 -17.02
N CYS A 487 10.71 21.45 -18.20
CA CYS A 487 10.33 22.08 -19.47
C CYS A 487 8.89 21.78 -19.92
N GLY A 488 7.95 21.54 -19.00
CA GLY A 488 6.53 21.35 -19.38
C GLY A 488 6.16 19.99 -20.00
N THR A 489 7.01 18.97 -19.89
CA THR A 489 6.75 17.61 -20.43
C THR A 489 5.43 16.99 -19.94
N THR A 490 4.99 17.31 -18.72
CA THR A 490 3.69 16.88 -18.18
C THR A 490 2.52 17.53 -18.90
N SER A 491 2.62 18.80 -19.27
CA SER A 491 1.59 19.52 -20.03
C SER A 491 1.45 18.91 -21.42
N LEU A 492 2.55 18.73 -22.16
CA LEU A 492 2.52 18.10 -23.48
C LEU A 492 1.94 16.69 -23.44
N PHE A 493 2.39 15.83 -22.51
CA PHE A 493 1.84 14.49 -22.35
C PHE A 493 0.32 14.51 -22.13
N ARG A 494 -0.19 15.44 -21.31
CA ARG A 494 -1.62 15.61 -21.07
C ARG A 494 -2.37 16.14 -22.28
N TYR A 495 -1.77 16.98 -23.10
CA TYR A 495 -2.38 17.46 -24.33
C TYR A 495 -2.49 16.33 -25.35
N LEU A 496 -1.42 15.56 -25.57
CA LEU A 496 -1.38 14.47 -26.54
C LEU A 496 -2.32 13.32 -26.18
N THR A 497 -2.38 12.91 -24.91
CA THR A 497 -3.24 11.79 -24.46
C THR A 497 -4.74 12.10 -24.47
N GLN A 498 -5.16 13.30 -24.90
CA GLN A 498 -6.55 13.58 -25.25
C GLN A 498 -6.92 13.05 -26.65
N HIS A 499 -5.94 12.78 -27.51
CA HIS A 499 -6.17 12.22 -28.84
C HIS A 499 -6.60 10.75 -28.75
N ARG A 500 -7.60 10.35 -29.56
CA ARG A 500 -8.06 8.95 -29.58
C ARG A 500 -6.98 7.97 -30.05
N SER A 501 -6.08 8.44 -30.92
CA SER A 501 -4.96 7.65 -31.46
C SER A 501 -3.66 7.76 -30.65
N VAL A 502 -3.66 8.44 -29.48
CA VAL A 502 -2.47 8.56 -28.63
C VAL A 502 -2.79 8.03 -27.24
N VAL A 503 -1.95 7.13 -26.74
CA VAL A 503 -2.17 6.46 -25.44
C VAL A 503 -0.89 6.41 -24.63
N GLY A 504 -0.99 6.79 -23.36
CA GLY A 504 0.10 6.67 -22.40
C GLY A 504 0.06 5.36 -21.60
N PRO A 505 0.99 5.18 -20.65
CA PRO A 505 0.93 4.09 -19.69
C PRO A 505 -0.40 4.05 -18.91
N MET A 506 -0.89 2.85 -18.60
CA MET A 506 -2.21 2.62 -17.99
C MET A 506 -2.35 3.12 -16.55
N LEU A 507 -1.24 3.25 -15.81
CA LEU A 507 -1.25 3.52 -14.38
C LEU A 507 -0.77 4.93 -14.05
N GLU A 508 0.45 5.29 -14.43
CA GLU A 508 1.05 6.58 -14.11
C GLU A 508 1.99 7.04 -15.23
N LYS A 509 2.09 8.35 -15.43
CA LYS A 509 3.09 8.98 -16.30
C LYS A 509 4.48 8.82 -15.67
N GLY A 510 5.48 8.47 -16.48
CA GLY A 510 6.87 8.32 -16.05
C GLY A 510 7.12 6.93 -15.48
N VAL A 511 7.28 5.94 -16.37
CA VAL A 511 7.58 4.56 -15.97
C VAL A 511 9.03 4.44 -15.49
N HIS A 512 9.91 5.34 -15.95
CA HIS A 512 11.32 5.38 -15.53
C HIS A 512 12.04 4.04 -15.75
N PHE A 513 11.67 3.32 -16.82
CA PHE A 513 12.21 2.00 -17.12
C PHE A 513 13.66 2.05 -17.61
N TYR A 514 14.02 2.98 -18.50
CA TYR A 514 15.37 3.02 -19.07
C TYR A 514 16.39 3.75 -18.19
N ASP A 515 15.95 4.41 -17.11
CA ASP A 515 16.80 5.12 -16.14
C ASP A 515 16.83 4.39 -14.78
N THR A 516 16.07 4.85 -13.81
CA THR A 516 16.13 4.46 -12.38
C THR A 516 15.50 3.09 -12.07
N ASN A 517 14.65 2.55 -12.94
CA ASN A 517 14.07 1.21 -12.80
C ASN A 517 14.58 0.24 -13.89
N TYR A 518 15.79 0.47 -14.41
CA TYR A 518 16.33 -0.38 -15.46
C TYR A 518 16.73 -1.74 -14.92
N THR A 519 16.05 -2.78 -15.41
CA THR A 519 16.33 -4.19 -15.09
C THR A 519 16.54 -5.05 -16.34
N GLY A 520 16.40 -4.45 -17.54
CA GLY A 520 16.35 -5.18 -18.81
C GLY A 520 15.05 -5.95 -19.06
N ASP A 521 14.11 -5.97 -18.11
CA ASP A 521 12.86 -6.72 -18.20
C ASP A 521 11.82 -6.01 -19.07
N LEU A 522 11.91 -6.20 -20.38
CA LEU A 522 10.97 -5.63 -21.35
C LEU A 522 9.52 -6.11 -21.15
N ASP A 523 9.29 -7.26 -20.54
CA ASP A 523 7.93 -7.74 -20.27
C ASP A 523 7.30 -6.96 -19.11
N TRP A 524 8.11 -6.51 -18.16
CA TRP A 524 7.65 -5.65 -17.07
C TRP A 524 7.28 -4.32 -17.67
N TYR A 525 8.12 -3.81 -18.57
CA TYR A 525 7.88 -2.57 -19.26
C TYR A 525 6.60 -2.60 -20.12
N ARG A 526 6.43 -3.64 -20.96
CA ARG A 526 5.23 -3.89 -21.77
C ARG A 526 3.95 -3.92 -20.94
N SER A 527 4.01 -4.37 -19.68
CA SER A 527 2.86 -4.46 -18.79
C SER A 527 2.12 -3.13 -18.60
N HIS A 528 2.82 -2.00 -18.77
CA HIS A 528 2.27 -0.67 -18.63
C HIS A 528 1.49 -0.17 -19.85
N PHE A 529 1.61 -0.85 -21.00
CA PHE A 529 1.13 -0.38 -22.31
C PHE A 529 -0.02 -1.24 -22.85
N PRO A 530 -0.85 -0.72 -23.77
CA PRO A 530 -2.00 -1.44 -24.31
C PRO A 530 -1.64 -2.74 -25.05
N THR A 531 -2.64 -3.61 -25.20
CA THR A 531 -2.51 -4.86 -25.97
C THR A 531 -2.53 -4.62 -27.48
N GLN A 532 -1.91 -5.52 -28.25
CA GLN A 532 -1.96 -5.50 -29.72
C GLN A 532 -3.40 -5.53 -30.26
N ALA A 533 -4.31 -6.25 -29.59
CA ALA A 533 -5.73 -6.28 -29.95
C ALA A 533 -6.38 -4.88 -29.84
N ARG A 534 -6.01 -4.10 -28.81
CA ARG A 534 -6.48 -2.72 -28.64
C ARG A 534 -5.94 -1.79 -29.73
N LEU A 535 -4.70 -2.00 -30.18
CA LEU A 535 -4.13 -1.26 -31.31
C LEU A 535 -4.90 -1.55 -32.60
N LYS A 536 -5.16 -2.84 -32.90
CA LYS A 536 -5.95 -3.25 -34.08
C LYS A 536 -7.35 -2.63 -34.07
N LEU A 537 -8.04 -2.71 -32.94
CA LEU A 537 -9.37 -2.10 -32.79
C LEU A 537 -9.33 -0.58 -32.96
N SER A 538 -8.33 0.10 -32.39
CA SER A 538 -8.20 1.54 -32.55
C SER A 538 -7.91 1.95 -33.99
N ARG A 539 -7.08 1.18 -34.72
CA ARG A 539 -6.83 1.39 -36.14
C ARG A 539 -8.11 1.30 -36.97
N GLN A 540 -8.98 0.32 -36.65
CA GLN A 540 -10.29 0.18 -37.29
C GLN A 540 -11.23 1.36 -36.99
N LEU A 541 -11.23 1.86 -35.75
CA LEU A 541 -12.13 2.92 -35.31
C LEU A 541 -11.69 4.34 -35.72
N ASN A 542 -10.39 4.59 -35.75
CA ASN A 542 -9.81 5.93 -35.94
C ASN A 542 -9.12 6.10 -37.30
N GLY A 543 -9.02 5.04 -38.12
CA GLY A 543 -8.42 5.08 -39.45
C GLY A 543 -6.90 5.33 -39.48
N CYS A 544 -6.23 5.34 -38.32
CA CYS A 544 -4.78 5.53 -38.20
C CYS A 544 -4.20 4.68 -37.06
N ASP A 545 -2.90 4.41 -37.11
CA ASP A 545 -2.20 3.65 -36.08
C ASP A 545 -2.12 4.42 -34.76
N MET A 546 -2.15 3.66 -33.66
CA MET A 546 -1.95 4.22 -32.32
C MET A 546 -0.49 4.61 -32.10
N ARG A 547 -0.29 5.74 -31.43
CA ARG A 547 0.98 6.11 -30.81
C ARG A 547 0.95 5.79 -29.32
N THR A 548 1.85 4.91 -28.91
CA THR A 548 2.08 4.56 -27.51
C THR A 548 3.19 5.46 -26.98
N VAL A 549 2.83 6.34 -26.04
CA VAL A 549 3.70 7.43 -25.57
C VAL A 549 4.19 7.16 -24.15
N GLU A 550 5.49 7.22 -23.95
CA GLU A 550 6.10 7.34 -22.63
C GLU A 550 6.63 8.76 -22.39
N ALA A 551 6.65 9.22 -21.13
CA ALA A 551 7.21 10.52 -20.77
C ALA A 551 7.97 10.47 -19.44
N SER A 552 9.30 10.37 -19.53
CA SER A 552 10.24 10.25 -18.40
C SER A 552 11.36 11.29 -18.58
N PRO A 553 11.26 12.50 -17.99
CA PRO A 553 12.09 13.64 -18.39
C PRO A 553 13.60 13.56 -18.10
N TYR A 554 14.02 12.56 -17.33
CA TYR A 554 15.43 12.29 -17.04
C TYR A 554 16.11 11.50 -18.18
N TYR A 555 15.34 10.87 -19.07
CA TYR A 555 15.84 10.13 -20.23
C TYR A 555 16.74 10.96 -21.14
N LEU A 556 16.45 12.25 -21.30
CA LEU A 556 17.27 13.13 -22.14
C LEU A 556 18.71 13.22 -21.61
N PHE A 557 18.86 13.38 -20.28
CA PHE A 557 20.17 13.59 -19.67
C PHE A 557 20.91 12.29 -19.41
N HIS A 558 20.21 11.22 -19.02
CA HIS A 558 20.83 9.94 -18.70
C HIS A 558 21.65 9.37 -19.88
N PRO A 559 22.94 9.05 -19.69
CA PRO A 559 23.86 8.77 -20.79
C PRO A 559 23.51 7.54 -21.63
N PHE A 560 23.04 6.47 -20.98
CA PHE A 560 22.76 5.20 -21.65
C PHE A 560 21.31 5.01 -22.13
N VAL A 561 20.41 5.94 -21.82
CA VAL A 561 19.00 5.81 -22.23
C VAL A 561 18.79 5.84 -23.75
N PRO A 562 19.47 6.71 -24.54
CA PRO A 562 19.30 6.73 -25.99
C PRO A 562 19.51 5.35 -26.63
N GLU A 563 20.60 4.68 -26.28
CA GLU A 563 20.94 3.34 -26.77
C GLU A 563 19.93 2.28 -26.32
N ARG A 564 19.51 2.32 -25.05
CA ARG A 564 18.51 1.38 -24.51
C ARG A 564 17.16 1.52 -25.21
N ILE A 565 16.71 2.75 -25.49
CA ILE A 565 15.48 2.99 -26.26
C ILE A 565 15.65 2.51 -27.70
N HIS A 566 16.79 2.81 -28.33
CA HIS A 566 17.04 2.43 -29.72
C HIS A 566 17.08 0.91 -29.89
N ALA A 567 17.74 0.19 -28.97
CA ALA A 567 17.79 -1.28 -28.98
C ALA A 567 16.40 -1.93 -28.89
N ALA A 568 15.47 -1.32 -28.15
CA ALA A 568 14.12 -1.84 -28.00
C ALA A 568 13.14 -1.37 -29.09
N THR A 569 13.30 -0.13 -29.56
CA THR A 569 12.40 0.52 -30.52
C THR A 569 13.18 1.48 -31.44
N PRO A 570 13.86 0.96 -32.48
CA PRO A 570 14.76 1.75 -33.34
C PRO A 570 14.05 2.90 -34.07
N ASP A 571 12.81 2.70 -34.48
CA ASP A 571 12.00 3.67 -35.25
C ASP A 571 11.17 4.62 -34.37
N ALA A 572 11.52 4.73 -33.09
CA ALA A 572 10.74 5.54 -32.15
C ALA A 572 10.80 7.04 -32.49
N LYS A 573 9.67 7.73 -32.27
CA LYS A 573 9.61 9.19 -32.32
C LYS A 573 10.02 9.79 -30.98
N ILE A 574 10.99 10.69 -30.98
CA ILE A 574 11.53 11.34 -29.79
C ILE A 574 11.05 12.79 -29.73
N LEU A 575 10.49 13.17 -28.59
CA LEU A 575 10.01 14.52 -28.29
C LEU A 575 10.86 15.11 -27.16
N VAL A 576 11.46 16.27 -27.42
CA VAL A 576 12.32 16.99 -26.49
C VAL A 576 11.74 18.38 -26.25
N LEU A 577 11.44 18.72 -25.01
CA LEU A 577 11.03 20.06 -24.60
C LEU A 577 12.20 20.81 -23.99
N VAL A 578 12.48 21.99 -24.51
CA VAL A 578 13.54 22.87 -24.03
C VAL A 578 12.95 24.14 -23.43
N ARG A 579 13.63 24.71 -22.45
CA ARG A 579 13.35 25.99 -21.80
C ARG A 579 14.68 26.69 -21.63
N ASP A 580 14.68 28.01 -21.48
CA ASP A 580 15.83 28.75 -21.00
C ASP A 580 16.61 27.95 -19.92
N PRO A 581 17.86 27.55 -20.21
CA PRO A 581 18.61 26.62 -19.39
C PRO A 581 18.95 27.19 -18.02
N VAL A 582 19.06 28.53 -17.89
CA VAL A 582 19.28 29.23 -16.61
C VAL A 582 18.04 29.08 -15.73
N GLU A 583 16.89 29.44 -16.27
CA GLU A 583 15.61 29.34 -15.59
C GLU A 583 15.22 27.88 -15.29
N ARG A 584 15.61 26.95 -16.16
CA ARG A 584 15.44 25.50 -15.93
C ARG A 584 16.33 25.01 -14.79
N ALA A 585 17.60 25.42 -14.73
CA ALA A 585 18.52 25.02 -13.66
C ALA A 585 18.02 25.49 -12.28
N LEU A 586 17.61 26.76 -12.16
CA LEU A 586 17.01 27.29 -10.93
C LEU A 586 15.70 26.57 -10.57
N SER A 587 14.86 26.28 -11.56
CA SER A 587 13.62 25.51 -11.35
C SER A 587 13.90 24.05 -10.95
N HIS A 588 15.03 23.48 -11.36
CA HIS A 588 15.47 22.14 -10.95
C HIS A 588 15.94 22.15 -9.50
N HIS A 589 16.85 23.06 -9.14
CA HIS A 589 17.33 23.23 -7.76
C HIS A 589 16.17 23.43 -6.77
N ASN A 590 15.29 24.40 -7.03
CA ASN A 590 14.10 24.63 -6.18
C ASN A 590 13.18 23.40 -6.09
N HIS A 591 13.17 22.55 -7.13
CA HIS A 591 12.40 21.32 -7.10
C HIS A 591 13.03 20.26 -6.20
N GLU A 592 14.35 20.12 -6.22
CA GLU A 592 15.09 19.17 -5.40
C GLU A 592 15.14 19.61 -3.93
N VAL A 593 15.30 20.91 -3.64
CA VAL A 593 15.16 21.48 -2.28
C VAL A 593 13.79 21.15 -1.70
N LYS A 594 12.72 21.40 -2.45
CA LYS A 594 11.35 21.11 -1.99
C LYS A 594 11.11 19.61 -1.74
N ARG A 595 11.84 18.74 -2.43
CA ARG A 595 11.73 17.28 -2.27
C ARG A 595 12.64 16.75 -1.16
N GLY A 596 13.48 17.60 -0.58
CA GLY A 596 14.45 17.22 0.44
C GLY A 596 15.71 16.56 -0.09
N PHE A 597 15.96 16.64 -1.41
CA PHE A 597 17.17 16.08 -2.01
C PHE A 597 18.33 17.06 -2.04
N GLU A 598 18.08 18.36 -1.89
CA GLU A 598 19.09 19.41 -1.85
C GLU A 598 18.90 20.29 -0.61
N THR A 599 20.02 20.64 0.03
CA THR A 599 20.05 21.49 1.22
C THR A 599 20.79 22.80 0.98
N GLU A 600 21.67 22.84 -0.01
CA GLU A 600 22.48 24.01 -0.34
C GLU A 600 21.66 25.07 -1.08
N ASP A 601 22.07 26.34 -0.96
CA ASP A 601 21.55 27.39 -1.83
C ASP A 601 21.97 27.16 -3.30
N PHE A 602 21.35 27.87 -4.24
CA PHE A 602 21.56 27.61 -5.66
C PHE A 602 22.99 27.86 -6.14
N ALA A 603 23.68 28.87 -5.60
CA ALA A 603 25.05 29.17 -6.00
C ALA A 603 26.01 28.09 -5.47
N SER A 604 25.89 27.76 -4.19
CA SER A 604 26.67 26.71 -3.53
C SER A 604 26.44 25.34 -4.18
N ALA A 605 25.20 25.02 -4.54
CA ALA A 605 24.84 23.79 -5.21
C ALA A 605 25.48 23.66 -6.61
N LEU A 606 25.58 24.76 -7.37
CA LEU A 606 26.28 24.79 -8.66
C LEU A 606 27.78 24.59 -8.51
N ASP A 607 28.40 25.24 -7.52
CA ASP A 607 29.83 25.10 -7.29
C ASP A 607 30.22 23.67 -6.83
N LEU A 608 29.29 22.96 -6.18
CA LEU A 608 29.45 21.56 -5.79
C LEU A 608 29.12 20.55 -6.89
N GLU A 609 28.39 20.95 -7.93
CA GLU A 609 27.85 20.03 -8.96
C GLU A 609 28.95 19.19 -9.60
N ALA A 610 30.02 19.81 -10.09
CA ALA A 610 31.11 19.11 -10.77
C ALA A 610 31.74 18.02 -9.88
N ARG A 611 31.94 18.31 -8.59
CA ARG A 611 32.47 17.35 -7.62
C ARG A 611 31.48 16.23 -7.33
N ARG A 612 30.19 16.55 -7.19
CA ARG A 612 29.13 15.56 -6.92
C ARG A 612 28.89 14.61 -8.10
N LEU A 613 29.14 15.07 -9.33
CA LEU A 613 28.94 14.26 -10.55
C LEU A 613 30.18 13.47 -10.98
N ALA A 614 31.36 13.76 -10.41
CA ALA A 614 32.62 13.15 -10.81
C ALA A 614 32.58 11.62 -10.66
N GLY A 615 32.86 10.89 -11.74
CA GLY A 615 32.91 9.42 -11.77
C GLY A 615 31.55 8.71 -11.83
N GLU A 616 30.43 9.42 -11.65
CA GLU A 616 29.10 8.79 -11.63
C GLU A 616 28.71 8.15 -12.97
N VAL A 617 29.12 8.75 -14.09
CA VAL A 617 28.88 8.18 -15.42
C VAL A 617 29.70 6.91 -15.64
N ASP A 618 30.94 6.86 -15.15
CA ASP A 618 31.79 5.68 -15.24
C ASP A 618 31.23 4.52 -14.41
N LEU A 619 30.70 4.82 -13.22
CA LEU A 619 30.00 3.84 -12.39
C LEU A 619 28.74 3.29 -13.09
N MET A 620 27.95 4.17 -13.73
CA MET A 620 26.80 3.74 -14.53
C MET A 620 27.18 2.93 -15.78
N ALA A 621 28.36 3.17 -16.34
CA ALA A 621 28.90 2.39 -17.46
C ALA A 621 29.32 0.98 -17.00
N ALA A 622 29.94 0.89 -15.83
CA ALA A 622 30.45 -0.36 -15.25
C ALA A 622 29.31 -1.29 -14.79
N ASP A 623 28.22 -0.74 -14.26
CA ASP A 623 27.04 -1.49 -13.86
C ASP A 623 25.75 -0.84 -14.41
N PRO A 624 25.10 -1.44 -15.43
CA PRO A 624 23.85 -0.93 -15.98
C PRO A 624 22.69 -0.85 -14.98
N LEU A 625 22.75 -1.57 -13.85
CA LEU A 625 21.76 -1.55 -12.76
C LEU A 625 22.07 -0.49 -11.68
N TYR A 626 23.26 0.12 -11.72
CA TYR A 626 23.63 1.19 -10.79
C TYR A 626 22.78 2.44 -11.03
N VAL A 627 22.12 2.91 -9.98
CA VAL A 627 21.32 4.14 -9.99
C VAL A 627 22.08 5.23 -9.25
N SER A 628 22.67 6.15 -10.01
CA SER A 628 23.37 7.30 -9.43
C SER A 628 22.38 8.32 -8.85
N TYR A 629 22.39 8.41 -7.52
CA TYR A 629 21.65 9.45 -6.80
C TYR A 629 22.16 10.85 -7.19
N ALA A 630 23.47 11.06 -7.20
CA ALA A 630 24.06 12.37 -7.47
C ALA A 630 23.76 12.87 -8.89
N HIS A 631 23.88 12.02 -9.90
CA HIS A 631 23.56 12.38 -11.28
C HIS A 631 22.06 12.60 -11.50
N GLN A 632 21.21 11.91 -10.74
CA GLN A 632 19.77 12.13 -10.81
C GLN A 632 19.35 13.48 -10.21
N HIS A 633 19.94 13.86 -9.07
CA HIS A 633 19.43 14.96 -8.23
C HIS A 633 20.27 16.23 -8.30
N TYR A 634 21.59 16.13 -8.44
CA TYR A 634 22.50 17.29 -8.32
C TYR A 634 22.96 17.89 -9.66
N SER A 635 22.50 17.36 -10.79
CA SER A 635 22.87 17.86 -12.11
C SER A 635 22.02 19.07 -12.53
N TYR A 636 22.30 20.24 -11.96
CA TYR A 636 21.63 21.51 -12.23
C TYR A 636 22.06 22.13 -13.54
N ALA A 637 23.31 22.59 -13.70
CA ALA A 637 23.78 23.23 -14.92
C ALA A 637 24.04 22.20 -16.03
N ALA A 638 24.55 21.01 -15.72
CA ALA A 638 24.89 20.00 -16.72
C ALA A 638 23.69 19.63 -17.62
N ARG A 639 22.47 19.61 -17.07
CA ARG A 639 21.23 19.36 -17.83
C ARG A 639 20.84 20.48 -18.79
N GLY A 640 21.37 21.68 -18.62
CA GLY A 640 21.12 22.84 -19.46
C GLY A 640 21.87 22.79 -20.79
N ARG A 641 22.90 21.95 -20.90
CA ARG A 641 23.65 21.74 -22.15
C ARG A 641 22.88 20.79 -23.06
N TYR A 642 21.76 21.27 -23.62
CA TYR A 642 20.80 20.44 -24.34
C TYR A 642 21.38 19.75 -25.57
N MET A 643 22.29 20.39 -26.30
CA MET A 643 22.79 19.81 -27.55
C MET A 643 23.68 18.59 -27.32
N GLU A 644 24.43 18.55 -26.22
CA GLU A 644 25.18 17.34 -25.82
C GLU A 644 24.24 16.13 -25.66
N GLN A 645 23.03 16.38 -25.19
CA GLN A 645 22.02 15.36 -24.94
C GLN A 645 21.24 15.01 -26.22
N ILE A 646 20.80 16.02 -26.98
CA ILE A 646 19.99 15.88 -28.19
C ILE A 646 20.78 15.19 -29.31
N SER A 647 22.08 15.50 -29.46
CA SER A 647 22.92 14.89 -30.50
C SER A 647 22.96 13.36 -30.41
N ARG A 648 22.98 12.78 -29.20
CA ARG A 648 22.92 11.32 -28.99
C ARG A 648 21.63 10.70 -29.54
N TYR A 649 20.51 11.42 -29.44
CA TYR A 649 19.25 10.98 -30.03
C TYR A 649 19.21 11.22 -31.54
N ASP A 650 19.74 12.35 -32.03
CA ASP A 650 19.82 12.62 -33.47
C ASP A 650 20.68 11.58 -34.20
N GLU A 651 21.78 11.12 -33.59
CA GLU A 651 22.68 10.10 -34.14
C GLU A 651 22.01 8.72 -34.24
N LEU A 652 21.24 8.32 -33.22
CA LEU A 652 20.61 7.00 -33.18
C LEU A 652 19.28 6.94 -33.96
N PHE A 653 18.45 7.97 -33.87
CA PHE A 653 17.10 7.97 -34.44
C PHE A 653 17.00 8.76 -35.75
N GLY A 654 17.97 9.63 -36.03
CA GLY A 654 17.91 10.58 -37.12
C GLY A 654 17.11 11.84 -36.78
N LYS A 655 17.54 13.00 -37.29
CA LYS A 655 16.92 14.30 -37.03
C LYS A 655 15.42 14.36 -37.34
N SER A 656 14.94 13.56 -38.31
CA SER A 656 13.52 13.47 -38.69
C SER A 656 12.65 12.68 -37.71
N ASN A 657 13.26 11.96 -36.77
CA ASN A 657 12.60 11.26 -35.67
C ASN A 657 12.81 11.94 -34.31
N VAL A 658 13.50 13.08 -34.26
CA VAL A 658 13.70 13.88 -33.04
C VAL A 658 13.12 15.28 -33.23
N MET A 659 12.03 15.58 -32.53
CA MET A 659 11.40 16.90 -32.54
C MET A 659 11.74 17.66 -31.25
N VAL A 660 12.27 18.86 -31.42
CA VAL A 660 12.57 19.78 -30.32
C VAL A 660 11.48 20.85 -30.26
N ILE A 661 10.94 21.07 -29.06
CA ILE A 661 9.80 21.95 -28.79
C ILE A 661 10.24 22.96 -27.74
N ARG A 662 10.14 24.25 -28.04
CA ARG A 662 10.39 25.28 -27.03
C ARG A 662 9.17 25.39 -26.11
N THR A 663 9.43 25.47 -24.81
CA THR A 663 8.38 25.63 -23.80
C THR A 663 7.63 26.95 -24.01
N ILE A 664 8.33 28.01 -24.41
CA ILE A 664 7.74 29.32 -24.72
C ILE A 664 6.74 29.25 -25.88
N ASP A 665 7.04 28.48 -26.94
CA ASP A 665 6.12 28.27 -28.06
C ASP A 665 4.87 27.50 -27.60
N LEU A 666 5.06 26.46 -26.77
CA LEU A 666 3.95 25.68 -26.20
C LEU A 666 3.08 26.51 -25.24
N GLU A 667 3.64 27.49 -24.55
CA GLU A 667 2.91 28.38 -23.64
C GLU A 667 2.16 29.49 -24.38
N ALA A 668 2.76 30.04 -25.45
CA ALA A 668 2.17 31.08 -26.27
C ALA A 668 1.06 30.53 -27.18
N ASN A 669 1.33 29.43 -27.89
CA ASN A 669 0.46 28.87 -28.93
C ASN A 669 0.29 27.34 -28.79
N PRO A 670 -0.29 26.84 -27.68
CA PRO A 670 -0.35 25.41 -27.41
C PRO A 670 -1.08 24.59 -28.48
N ALA A 671 -2.10 25.17 -29.12
CA ALA A 671 -2.86 24.50 -30.19
C ALA A 671 -1.98 24.21 -31.41
N GLN A 672 -1.28 25.24 -31.89
CA GLN A 672 -0.39 25.12 -33.03
C GLN A 672 0.74 24.10 -32.77
N VAL A 673 1.38 24.19 -31.61
CA VAL A 673 2.47 23.27 -31.25
C VAL A 673 1.97 21.83 -31.15
N VAL A 674 0.80 21.61 -30.57
CA VAL A 674 0.22 20.25 -30.51
C VAL A 674 -0.12 19.73 -31.90
N ASP A 675 -0.64 20.55 -32.80
CA ASP A 675 -0.89 20.15 -34.18
C ASP A 675 0.41 19.77 -34.91
N GLU A 676 1.48 20.54 -34.72
CA GLU A 676 2.80 20.21 -35.26
C GLU A 676 3.32 18.86 -34.72
N VAL A 677 3.16 18.61 -33.42
CA VAL A 677 3.51 17.32 -32.82
C VAL A 677 2.65 16.19 -33.39
N LEU A 678 1.34 16.38 -33.56
CA LEU A 678 0.46 15.35 -34.14
C LEU A 678 0.84 15.03 -35.59
N ARG A 679 1.20 16.03 -36.40
CA ARG A 679 1.75 15.83 -37.76
C ARG A 679 3.07 15.07 -37.73
N PHE A 680 3.97 15.44 -36.84
CA PHE A 680 5.25 14.73 -36.65
C PHE A 680 5.04 13.26 -36.25
N LEU A 681 4.03 13.00 -35.41
CA LEU A 681 3.61 11.66 -35.02
C LEU A 681 2.81 10.94 -36.13
N GLY A 682 2.44 11.60 -37.22
CA GLY A 682 1.66 11.02 -38.31
C GLY A 682 0.24 10.58 -37.88
N VAL A 683 -0.36 11.28 -36.93
CA VAL A 683 -1.76 11.06 -36.51
C VAL A 683 -2.62 12.25 -36.95
N ALA A 684 -3.94 12.04 -37.02
CA ALA A 684 -4.87 13.11 -37.39
C ALA A 684 -4.76 14.32 -36.43
N LEU A 685 -5.06 15.51 -36.95
CA LEU A 685 -5.16 16.70 -36.12
C LEU A 685 -6.32 16.54 -35.13
N MET A 686 -6.12 16.99 -33.91
CA MET A 686 -7.17 17.01 -32.92
C MET A 686 -8.07 18.21 -33.21
N GLY A 687 -9.39 18.04 -33.11
CA GLY A 687 -10.33 19.16 -33.18
C GLY A 687 -10.20 20.10 -31.97
N SER A 688 -11.29 20.35 -31.26
CA SER A 688 -11.24 21.20 -30.06
C SER A 688 -10.51 20.51 -28.89
N ILE A 689 -9.30 20.98 -28.57
CA ILE A 689 -8.54 20.58 -27.37
C ILE A 689 -8.66 21.66 -26.29
N SER A 690 -8.70 21.23 -25.02
CA SER A 690 -8.52 22.12 -23.87
C SER A 690 -7.04 22.18 -23.46
N PHE A 691 -6.52 23.40 -23.29
CA PHE A 691 -5.16 23.68 -22.83
C PHE A 691 -5.15 24.35 -21.43
N PRO A 692 -5.58 23.63 -20.38
CA PRO A 692 -5.52 24.17 -19.03
C PRO A 692 -4.06 24.38 -18.61
N ARG A 693 -3.73 25.59 -18.13
CA ARG A 693 -2.41 25.89 -17.56
C ARG A 693 -2.22 25.12 -16.26
N TYR A 694 -1.12 24.35 -16.18
CA TYR A 694 -0.74 23.61 -14.98
C TYR A 694 0.58 24.15 -14.43
N ASN A 695 0.66 24.34 -13.11
CA ASN A 695 1.90 24.61 -12.37
C ASN A 695 2.65 25.91 -12.74
N ALA A 696 1.95 27.03 -12.95
CA ALA A 696 2.61 28.33 -12.97
C ALA A 696 3.11 28.69 -11.56
N ARG A 697 4.42 28.84 -11.38
CA ARG A 697 5.04 29.30 -10.12
C ARG A 697 5.99 30.45 -10.41
N ARG A 698 6.02 31.43 -9.49
CA ARG A 698 6.97 32.54 -9.47
C ARG A 698 8.09 32.16 -8.52
N TYR A 699 9.33 32.19 -8.99
CA TYR A 699 10.52 31.88 -8.18
C TYR A 699 11.16 33.18 -7.67
N PRO A 700 11.94 33.13 -6.56
CA PRO A 700 12.77 34.26 -6.14
C PRO A 700 13.71 34.70 -7.27
N SER A 701 14.02 36.00 -7.32
CA SER A 701 14.95 36.55 -8.30
C SER A 701 16.37 36.03 -8.06
N MET A 702 17.02 35.53 -9.11
CA MET A 702 18.43 35.15 -9.13
C MET A 702 19.32 36.40 -9.10
N ASP A 703 20.49 36.29 -8.46
CA ASP A 703 21.55 37.29 -8.59
C ASP A 703 21.99 37.45 -10.06
N GLU A 704 22.15 38.69 -10.51
CA GLU A 704 22.40 38.98 -11.93
C GLU A 704 23.80 38.52 -12.38
N SER A 705 24.80 38.55 -11.50
CA SER A 705 26.14 38.04 -11.83
C SER A 705 26.15 36.53 -12.04
N LEU A 706 25.38 35.79 -11.21
CA LEU A 706 25.20 34.35 -11.36
C LEU A 706 24.42 34.01 -12.64
N ARG A 707 23.42 34.82 -13.00
CA ARG A 707 22.68 34.67 -14.27
C ARG A 707 23.61 34.83 -15.47
N LEU A 708 24.46 35.87 -15.48
CA LEU A 708 25.44 36.10 -16.55
C LEU A 708 26.42 34.94 -16.67
N ARG A 709 26.96 34.45 -15.54
CA ARG A 709 27.84 33.26 -15.50
C ARG A 709 27.21 32.04 -16.19
N LEU A 710 25.95 31.74 -15.86
CA LEU A 710 25.22 30.63 -16.47
C LEU A 710 24.90 30.87 -17.95
N ARG A 711 24.60 32.12 -18.35
CA ARG A 711 24.40 32.46 -19.78
C ARG A 711 25.66 32.21 -20.60
N GLU A 712 26.82 32.62 -20.10
CA GLU A 712 28.10 32.35 -20.74
C GLU A 712 28.37 30.84 -20.84
N GLU A 713 28.08 30.08 -19.78
CA GLU A 713 28.23 28.62 -19.78
C GLU A 713 27.37 27.94 -20.85
N PHE A 714 26.14 28.40 -21.06
CA PHE A 714 25.21 27.78 -22.02
C PHE A 714 25.34 28.30 -23.45
N ALA A 715 26.04 29.42 -23.69
CA ALA A 715 26.07 30.11 -24.97
C ALA A 715 26.40 29.19 -26.16
N ALA A 716 27.41 28.32 -26.02
CA ALA A 716 27.80 27.39 -27.08
C ALA A 716 26.72 26.33 -27.37
N SER A 717 26.10 25.76 -26.33
CA SER A 717 25.01 24.80 -26.48
C SER A 717 23.76 25.46 -27.06
N ASP A 718 23.46 26.69 -26.65
CA ASP A 718 22.30 27.47 -27.11
C ASP A 718 22.45 27.85 -28.60
N ALA A 719 23.63 28.30 -29.02
CA ALA A 719 23.92 28.57 -30.43
C ALA A 719 23.74 27.32 -31.31
N ALA A 720 24.26 26.17 -30.85
CA ALA A 720 24.08 24.90 -31.56
C ALA A 720 22.60 24.45 -31.58
N LEU A 721 21.86 24.69 -30.50
CA LEU A 721 20.43 24.38 -30.41
C LEU A 721 19.62 25.25 -31.37
N ALA A 722 19.89 26.55 -31.41
CA ALA A 722 19.25 27.50 -32.31
C ALA A 722 19.47 27.08 -33.77
N GLN A 723 20.69 26.74 -34.14
CA GLN A 723 20.99 26.20 -35.47
C GLN A 723 20.21 24.91 -35.77
N ARG A 724 20.13 23.98 -34.80
CA ARG A 724 19.42 22.70 -34.95
C ARG A 724 17.91 22.85 -35.18
N ILE A 725 17.30 23.89 -34.63
CA ILE A 725 15.87 24.16 -34.78
C ILE A 725 15.55 25.29 -35.78
N GLY A 726 16.57 25.81 -36.47
CA GLY A 726 16.43 26.85 -37.50
C GLY A 726 16.01 28.22 -36.94
N ARG A 727 16.55 28.61 -35.79
CA ARG A 727 16.29 29.90 -35.13
C ARG A 727 17.58 30.70 -34.94
N ASP A 728 17.42 31.99 -34.69
CA ASP A 728 18.50 32.86 -34.24
C ASP A 728 18.85 32.54 -32.77
N ALA A 729 20.14 32.52 -32.45
CA ALA A 729 20.63 32.25 -31.10
C ALA A 729 20.18 33.32 -30.11
N ASP A 730 20.15 34.58 -30.55
CA ASP A 730 19.83 35.73 -29.68
C ASP A 730 18.35 35.79 -29.29
N SER A 731 17.47 35.15 -30.08
CA SER A 731 16.02 35.08 -29.81
C SER A 731 15.55 33.68 -29.40
N LEU A 732 16.48 32.77 -29.06
CA LEU A 732 16.16 31.38 -28.77
C LEU A 732 15.18 31.25 -27.58
N TRP A 733 15.29 32.15 -26.60
CA TRP A 733 14.51 32.13 -25.37
C TRP A 733 13.45 33.23 -25.26
N ASP A 734 13.30 34.03 -26.32
CA ASP A 734 12.34 35.12 -26.44
C ASP A 734 11.09 34.76 -27.28
#